data_AF-A0AA42YHF6-F1
#
_entry.id   AF-A0AA42YHF6-F1
#
_cell.length_a   1.000
_cell.length_b   1.000
_cell.length_c   1.000
_cell.angle_alpha   90.00
_cell.angle_beta   90.00
_cell.angle_gamma   90.00
#
_symmetry.space_group_name_H-M   'P 1'
#
loop_
_entity.id
_entity.type
_entity.pdbx_description
1 polymer ?
#
loop_
_entity_poly.entity_id
_entity_poly.type
_entity_poly.pdbx_seq_one_letter_code
_entity_poly.pdbx_strand_id
1 'polypeptide(L)'
;MAIQTAAIAGGVGFAAAQPLYDVLARNATFFVAHQADGLDLALFCLALSVALPLAATLVVAGLRALGRWPGAVAFTAVLAACGAVLALGLVRPLAPGGAAAALAAAFGAGLAGLLARWPRGVRGAAVLGIGTLVFPVLFLARPDVRALWRSEEAAPAAASEDPAPRAANPVVVVVFDELPAASLLTPDGEIDGGRFPSFARLAATASWYREATTVSQATIYSVPAILTGSYPEARVAKSPIVKYYRSNLFTVLAKAMPVNAWETMTHLCPRRICRPAERWLIPRRERLPAMLSDAAAVLLSLVAPADWGGALPTLDDQWRDFWGAGRAPVPADAPRTIDERAKRPGELFDWFLNTIEQRGTEPALHFAHVMLPHRPWVWMPNGRRFPSYLRYPHGLVSQTWHGSEWETTQAHQRHLLTVGYVDTLVGRLLDTLERTGIFDETLLVITSDHGATFRTGRLRRNLALQATYEIVGVPLFVKYPGQRVGQSDGRNAETIDIAATIYEVLGREPFEAVDGKSLRGPAAAKGELKRTFRSGNKSSTAGGILEYATGDEEGRQEALAEIARRFGTGSWETLYAAGPRPELIGRRSSGGAAAAGGTRVEIVDLDALAAVDLEAPVLPVHLYGTVVAPPGAAPHLLALAVNGRIRATTETFAGDGGPAFTALLPPAALRSGENRLEVFAIEGEGGATTLRRLPASNRPREAA
;
A
#
# COMPACT_ATOMS: atom_id res chain seq x y z
N MET A 1 -15.72 38.10 25.56
CA MET A 1 -14.75 37.03 25.26
C MET A 1 -15.47 35.69 25.10
N ALA A 2 -16.22 35.19 26.10
CA ALA A 2 -17.00 33.96 26.01
C ALA A 2 -17.87 33.81 24.73
N ILE A 3 -18.64 34.85 24.35
CA ILE A 3 -19.46 34.84 23.13
C ILE A 3 -18.60 34.70 21.85
N GLN A 4 -17.42 35.33 21.83
CA GLN A 4 -16.49 35.24 20.70
C GLN A 4 -15.84 33.85 20.63
N THR A 5 -15.45 33.29 21.77
CA THR A 5 -14.96 31.91 21.87
C THR A 5 -15.99 30.92 21.35
N ALA A 6 -17.25 31.05 21.77
CA ALA A 6 -18.33 30.19 21.31
C ALA A 6 -18.61 30.35 19.79
N ALA A 7 -18.51 31.57 19.24
CA ALA A 7 -18.64 31.81 17.81
C ALA A 7 -17.48 31.22 16.99
N ILE A 8 -16.23 31.34 17.49
CA ILE A 8 -15.06 30.68 16.88
C ILE A 8 -15.23 29.16 16.91
N ALA A 9 -15.64 28.62 18.05
CA ALA A 9 -15.92 27.20 18.23
C ALA A 9 -16.98 26.68 17.25
N GLY A 10 -18.07 27.43 17.06
CA GLY A 10 -19.06 27.11 16.04
C GLY A 10 -18.49 27.14 14.61
N GLY A 11 -17.77 28.21 14.26
CA GLY A 11 -17.16 28.36 12.94
C GLY A 11 -16.17 27.23 12.60
N VAL A 12 -15.24 26.93 13.51
CA VAL A 12 -14.28 25.81 13.35
C VAL A 12 -14.99 24.47 13.35
N GLY A 13 -16.00 24.30 14.21
CA GLY A 13 -16.81 23.09 14.28
C GLY A 13 -17.46 22.74 12.94
N PHE A 14 -18.08 23.70 12.27
CA PHE A 14 -18.72 23.47 10.97
C PHE A 14 -17.73 23.45 9.80
N ALA A 15 -16.70 24.28 9.82
CA ALA A 15 -15.74 24.38 8.70
C ALA A 15 -14.76 23.20 8.64
N ALA A 16 -14.44 22.57 9.77
CA ALA A 16 -13.45 21.50 9.85
C ALA A 16 -13.97 20.24 10.55
N ALA A 17 -14.45 20.35 11.80
CA ALA A 17 -14.72 19.17 12.61
C ALA A 17 -15.88 18.32 12.05
N GLN A 18 -17.01 18.95 11.73
CA GLN A 18 -18.20 18.27 11.21
C GLN A 18 -17.96 17.52 9.90
N PRO A 19 -17.40 18.13 8.83
CA PRO A 19 -17.17 17.41 7.57
C PRO A 19 -16.16 16.27 7.75
N LEU A 20 -15.15 16.45 8.59
CA LEU A 20 -14.20 15.39 8.93
C LEU A 20 -14.88 14.23 9.66
N TYR A 21 -15.63 14.51 10.73
CA TYR A 21 -16.34 13.47 11.46
C TYR A 21 -17.32 12.71 10.56
N ASP A 22 -18.03 13.41 9.67
CA ASP A 22 -19.00 12.79 8.78
C ASP A 22 -18.34 11.80 7.80
N VAL A 23 -17.21 12.19 7.20
CA VAL A 23 -16.47 11.32 6.27
C VAL A 23 -15.75 10.20 7.01
N LEU A 24 -15.04 10.50 8.10
CA LEU A 24 -14.26 9.51 8.85
C LEU A 24 -15.16 8.52 9.59
N ALA A 25 -16.35 8.91 10.03
CA ALA A 25 -17.34 8.00 10.62
C ALA A 25 -17.82 6.91 9.65
N ARG A 26 -17.83 7.20 8.34
CA ARG A 26 -18.18 6.24 7.29
C ARG A 26 -16.99 5.39 6.84
N ASN A 27 -15.79 5.74 7.27
CA ASN A 27 -14.52 5.15 6.82
C ASN A 27 -13.62 4.86 8.02
N ALA A 28 -14.09 4.08 8.98
CA ALA A 28 -13.35 3.83 10.22
C ALA A 28 -12.03 3.06 10.00
N THR A 29 -11.82 2.48 8.81
CA THR A 29 -10.52 1.97 8.33
C THR A 29 -9.40 3.00 8.46
N PHE A 30 -9.69 4.30 8.34
CA PHE A 30 -8.74 5.37 8.63
C PHE A 30 -8.09 5.20 10.01
N PHE A 31 -8.88 4.94 11.05
CA PHE A 31 -8.39 4.77 12.42
C PHE A 31 -7.68 3.42 12.61
N VAL A 32 -8.10 2.39 11.89
CA VAL A 32 -7.43 1.07 11.89
C VAL A 32 -6.03 1.17 11.28
N ALA A 33 -5.90 1.86 10.14
CA ALA A 33 -4.60 2.10 9.48
C ALA A 33 -3.62 2.91 10.35
N HIS A 34 -4.16 3.76 11.22
CA HIS A 34 -3.42 4.52 12.24
C HIS A 34 -3.25 3.77 13.56
N GLN A 35 -3.71 2.52 13.65
CA GLN A 35 -3.68 1.68 14.85
C GLN A 35 -4.25 2.37 16.10
N ALA A 36 -5.25 3.24 15.90
CA ALA A 36 -5.84 4.05 16.94
C ALA A 36 -6.68 3.18 17.90
N ASP A 37 -6.59 3.47 19.19
CA ASP A 37 -7.51 2.94 20.19
C ASP A 37 -8.43 4.00 20.81
N GLY A 38 -9.22 3.60 21.81
CA GLY A 38 -10.19 4.49 22.45
C GLY A 38 -9.58 5.79 22.95
N LEU A 39 -8.37 5.75 23.52
CA LEU A 39 -7.69 6.97 23.97
C LEU A 39 -7.29 7.85 22.78
N ASP A 40 -6.74 7.26 21.72
CA ASP A 40 -6.34 7.99 20.52
C ASP A 40 -7.55 8.67 19.85
N LEU A 41 -8.71 7.99 19.80
CA LEU A 41 -9.98 8.54 19.34
C LEU A 41 -10.46 9.70 20.23
N ALA A 42 -10.34 9.58 21.55
CA ALA A 42 -10.70 10.65 22.49
C ALA A 42 -9.83 11.89 22.26
N LEU A 43 -8.52 11.69 22.12
CA LEU A 43 -7.56 12.75 21.86
C LEU A 43 -7.77 13.40 20.49
N PHE A 44 -8.12 12.62 19.48
CA PHE A 44 -8.51 13.15 18.16
C PHE A 44 -9.76 14.02 18.24
N CYS A 45 -10.78 13.55 18.96
CA CYS A 45 -11.99 14.35 19.20
C CYS A 45 -11.68 15.65 19.96
N LEU A 46 -10.84 15.56 21.00
CA LEU A 46 -10.39 16.73 21.77
C LEU A 46 -9.60 17.70 20.88
N ALA A 47 -8.72 17.19 20.02
CA ALA A 47 -7.91 18.01 19.12
C ALA A 47 -8.78 18.82 18.16
N LEU A 48 -9.74 18.17 17.48
CA LEU A 48 -10.60 18.82 16.49
C LEU A 48 -11.67 19.73 17.13
N SER A 49 -12.31 19.26 18.20
CA SER A 49 -13.47 19.95 18.78
C SER A 49 -13.13 20.95 19.88
N VAL A 50 -11.94 20.86 20.49
CA VAL A 50 -11.55 21.73 21.61
C VAL A 50 -10.23 22.44 21.35
N ALA A 51 -9.15 21.70 21.08
CA ALA A 51 -7.82 22.30 20.96
C ALA A 51 -7.73 23.28 19.78
N LEU A 52 -8.30 22.93 18.62
CA LEU A 52 -8.29 23.78 17.44
C LEU A 52 -9.10 25.09 17.63
N PRO A 53 -10.38 25.06 18.11
CA PRO A 53 -11.09 26.27 18.51
C PRO A 53 -10.39 27.09 19.60
N LEU A 54 -9.78 26.43 20.57
CA LEU A 54 -9.07 27.08 21.67
C LEU A 54 -7.83 27.81 21.16
N ALA A 55 -7.04 27.18 20.28
CA ALA A 55 -5.87 27.81 19.66
C ALA A 55 -6.27 29.07 18.88
N ALA A 56 -7.32 29.00 18.06
CA ALA A 56 -7.85 30.18 17.35
C ALA A 56 -8.33 31.27 18.34
N THR A 57 -8.96 30.88 19.44
CA THR A 57 -9.39 31.80 20.50
C THR A 57 -8.20 32.47 21.19
N LEU A 58 -7.13 31.73 21.47
CA LEU A 58 -5.92 32.25 22.10
C LEU A 58 -5.18 33.23 21.20
N VAL A 59 -5.11 32.97 19.89
CA VAL A 59 -4.56 33.92 18.90
C VAL A 59 -5.35 35.23 18.93
N VAL A 60 -6.68 35.15 18.89
CA VAL A 60 -7.56 36.34 18.98
C VAL A 60 -7.39 37.06 20.31
N ALA A 61 -7.29 36.34 21.42
CA ALA A 61 -7.10 36.90 22.75
C ALA A 61 -5.74 37.59 22.91
N GLY A 62 -4.66 36.99 22.40
CA GLY A 62 -3.32 37.56 22.39
C GLY A 62 -3.25 38.85 21.57
N LEU A 63 -3.80 38.85 20.36
CA LEU A 63 -3.88 40.06 19.52
C LEU A 63 -4.78 41.13 20.15
N ARG A 64 -5.83 40.72 20.87
CA ARG A 64 -6.68 41.65 21.64
C ARG A 64 -5.93 42.30 22.81
N ALA A 65 -4.97 41.60 23.41
CA ALA A 65 -4.12 42.15 24.47
C ALA A 65 -3.21 43.27 23.94
N LEU A 66 -2.80 43.20 22.67
CA LEU A 66 -2.05 44.25 21.98
C LEU A 66 -2.92 45.47 21.61
N GLY A 67 -4.23 45.27 21.48
CA GLY A 67 -5.19 46.34 21.25
C GLY A 67 -6.57 45.86 20.82
N ARG A 68 -7.59 46.70 21.02
CA ARG A 68 -8.98 46.39 20.65
C ARG A 68 -9.15 46.17 19.14
N TRP A 69 -8.43 46.95 18.33
CA TRP A 69 -8.50 46.86 16.87
C TRP A 69 -7.83 45.58 16.32
N PRO A 70 -6.56 45.24 16.66
CA PRO A 70 -5.96 43.98 16.24
C PRO A 70 -6.77 42.74 16.65
N GLY A 71 -7.33 42.71 17.87
CA GLY A 71 -8.19 41.62 18.31
C GLY A 71 -9.52 41.51 17.55
N ALA A 72 -10.12 42.65 17.15
CA ALA A 72 -11.33 42.64 16.33
C ALA A 72 -11.05 42.14 14.91
N VAL A 73 -9.94 42.60 14.31
CA VAL A 73 -9.48 42.14 12.98
C VAL A 73 -9.21 40.64 12.99
N ALA A 74 -8.48 40.15 13.99
CA ALA A 74 -8.20 38.72 14.15
C ALA A 74 -9.48 37.89 14.27
N PHE A 75 -10.43 38.34 15.11
CA PHE A 75 -11.71 37.67 15.28
C PHE A 75 -12.49 37.59 13.96
N THR A 76 -12.56 38.69 13.21
CA THR A 76 -13.23 38.71 11.91
C THR A 76 -12.52 37.87 10.87
N ALA A 77 -11.19 37.84 10.88
CA ALA A 77 -10.39 37.03 9.95
C ALA A 77 -10.62 35.53 10.17
N VAL A 78 -10.68 35.08 11.43
CA VAL A 78 -10.99 33.69 11.76
C VAL A 78 -12.39 33.30 11.25
N LEU A 79 -13.41 34.14 11.50
CA LEU A 79 -14.76 33.87 11.00
C LEU A 79 -14.85 33.92 9.48
N ALA A 80 -14.12 34.84 8.83
CA ALA A 80 -14.04 34.93 7.38
C ALA A 80 -13.43 33.66 6.79
N ALA A 81 -12.34 33.14 7.38
CA ALA A 81 -11.70 31.91 6.95
C ALA A 81 -12.65 30.70 7.07
N CYS A 82 -13.32 30.55 8.22
CA CYS A 82 -14.31 29.47 8.40
C CYS A 82 -15.46 29.58 7.38
N GLY A 83 -15.99 30.78 7.16
CA GLY A 83 -17.03 31.04 6.17
C GLY A 83 -16.58 30.73 4.74
N ALA A 84 -15.33 31.07 4.39
CA ALA A 84 -14.76 30.78 3.09
C ALA A 84 -14.59 29.27 2.87
N VAL A 85 -14.09 28.52 3.86
CA VAL A 85 -13.97 27.06 3.77
C VAL A 85 -15.34 26.39 3.53
N LEU A 86 -16.36 26.82 4.26
CA LEU A 86 -17.73 26.35 4.07
C LEU A 86 -18.27 26.67 2.67
N ALA A 87 -18.08 27.90 2.20
CA ALA A 87 -18.49 28.30 0.87
C ALA A 87 -17.74 27.54 -0.23
N LEU A 88 -16.46 27.25 -0.04
CA LEU A 88 -15.66 26.52 -1.01
C LEU A 88 -16.19 25.11 -1.23
N GLY A 89 -16.61 24.42 -0.15
CA GLY A 89 -17.27 23.12 -0.26
C GLY A 89 -18.57 23.13 -1.09
N LEU A 90 -19.28 24.27 -1.12
CA LEU A 90 -20.54 24.46 -1.86
C LEU A 90 -20.32 24.94 -3.30
N VAL A 91 -19.33 25.81 -3.53
CA VAL A 91 -19.10 26.49 -4.82
C VAL A 91 -18.14 25.73 -5.72
N ARG A 92 -17.25 24.89 -5.16
CA ARG A 92 -16.29 24.10 -5.96
C ARG A 92 -16.87 23.24 -7.08
N PRO A 93 -18.10 22.66 -7.01
CA PRO A 93 -18.64 21.91 -8.15
C PRO A 93 -19.26 22.82 -9.22
N LEU A 94 -19.38 24.12 -8.97
CA LEU A 94 -20.12 25.08 -9.79
C LEU A 94 -19.22 26.05 -10.57
N ALA A 95 -17.93 26.14 -10.23
CA ALA A 95 -17.01 27.11 -10.81
C ALA A 95 -15.56 26.57 -10.88
N PRO A 96 -14.75 27.01 -11.86
CA PRO A 96 -13.32 26.71 -11.90
C PRO A 96 -12.60 27.32 -10.68
N GLY A 97 -11.46 26.77 -10.29
CA GLY A 97 -10.89 26.95 -8.96
C GLY A 97 -10.55 28.38 -8.59
N GLY A 98 -10.03 29.18 -9.54
CA GLY A 98 -9.79 30.60 -9.31
C GLY A 98 -11.07 31.38 -8.99
N ALA A 99 -12.16 31.09 -9.72
CA ALA A 99 -13.45 31.73 -9.50
C ALA A 99 -14.14 31.22 -8.22
N ALA A 100 -14.07 29.90 -7.96
CA ALA A 100 -14.59 29.30 -6.72
C ALA A 100 -13.91 29.88 -5.48
N ALA A 101 -12.58 30.02 -5.51
CA ALA A 101 -11.81 30.62 -4.42
C ALA A 101 -12.17 32.10 -4.20
N ALA A 102 -12.32 32.88 -5.27
CA ALA A 102 -12.73 34.28 -5.19
C ALA A 102 -14.14 34.44 -4.60
N LEU A 103 -15.10 33.62 -5.03
CA LEU A 103 -16.46 33.61 -4.51
C LEU A 103 -16.51 33.19 -3.03
N ALA A 104 -15.75 32.16 -2.65
CA ALA A 104 -15.64 31.71 -1.27
C ALA A 104 -15.01 32.79 -0.36
N ALA A 105 -13.94 33.44 -0.83
CA ALA A 105 -13.30 34.54 -0.10
C ALA A 105 -14.26 35.75 0.06
N ALA A 106 -14.99 36.11 -1.00
CA ALA A 106 -15.98 37.17 -0.96
C ALA A 106 -17.13 36.85 0.01
N PHE A 107 -17.62 35.61 0.00
CA PHE A 107 -18.62 35.14 0.96
C PHE A 107 -18.10 35.20 2.40
N GLY A 108 -16.90 34.69 2.65
CA GLY A 108 -16.25 34.73 3.97
C GLY A 108 -16.08 36.16 4.48
N ALA A 109 -15.58 37.06 3.65
CA ALA A 109 -15.44 38.48 3.97
C ALA A 109 -16.79 39.17 4.22
N GLY A 110 -17.80 38.87 3.40
CA GLY A 110 -19.16 39.38 3.56
C GLY A 110 -19.81 38.92 4.87
N LEU A 111 -19.69 37.63 5.18
CA LEU A 111 -20.18 37.05 6.44
C LEU A 111 -19.47 37.65 7.65
N ALA A 112 -18.15 37.80 7.59
CA ALA A 112 -17.38 38.42 8.66
C ALA A 112 -17.75 39.90 8.86
N GLY A 113 -17.94 40.65 7.76
CA GLY A 113 -18.38 42.04 7.79
C GLY A 113 -19.79 42.19 8.38
N LEU A 114 -20.72 41.29 8.04
CA LEU A 114 -22.07 41.24 8.60
C LEU A 114 -22.03 40.94 10.11
N LEU A 115 -21.26 39.93 10.53
CA LEU A 115 -21.11 39.55 11.94
C LEU A 115 -20.40 40.65 12.75
N ALA A 116 -19.43 41.36 12.17
CA ALA A 116 -18.76 42.49 12.80
C ALA A 116 -19.71 43.67 13.05
N ARG A 117 -20.68 43.89 12.15
CA ARG A 117 -21.67 44.98 12.24
C ARG A 117 -22.92 44.61 13.04
N TRP A 118 -23.16 43.32 13.29
CA TRP A 118 -24.37 42.84 13.94
C TRP A 118 -24.09 42.02 15.22
N PRO A 119 -24.03 42.67 16.39
CA PRO A 119 -23.75 41.99 17.66
C PRO A 119 -24.73 40.85 18.02
N ARG A 120 -25.98 40.91 17.53
CA ARG A 120 -26.96 39.82 17.66
C ARG A 120 -26.60 38.62 16.77
N GLY A 121 -26.04 38.86 15.59
CA GLY A 121 -25.51 37.82 14.70
C GLY A 121 -24.37 37.02 15.35
N VAL A 122 -23.47 37.69 16.08
CA VAL A 122 -22.41 36.99 16.83
C VAL A 122 -22.97 36.09 17.94
N ARG A 123 -24.06 36.51 18.61
CA ARG A 123 -24.74 35.65 19.59
C ARG A 123 -25.40 34.44 18.92
N GLY A 124 -26.00 34.62 17.74
CA GLY A 124 -26.51 33.51 16.94
C GLY A 124 -25.40 32.53 16.53
N ALA A 125 -24.26 33.03 16.05
CA ALA A 125 -23.09 32.21 15.74
C ALA A 125 -22.52 31.50 16.98
N ALA A 126 -22.61 32.12 18.16
CA ALA A 126 -22.20 31.50 19.43
C ALA A 126 -23.04 30.25 19.79
N VAL A 127 -24.32 30.20 19.39
CA VAL A 127 -25.17 29.01 19.58
C VAL A 127 -24.62 27.83 18.79
N LEU A 128 -24.05 28.06 17.60
CA LEU A 128 -23.40 27.02 16.80
C LEU A 128 -22.19 26.40 17.49
N GLY A 129 -21.64 27.07 18.52
CA GLY A 129 -20.60 26.52 19.39
C GLY A 129 -21.00 25.18 20.05
N ILE A 130 -22.30 24.90 20.21
CA ILE A 130 -22.79 23.59 20.69
C ILE A 130 -22.32 22.43 19.81
N GLY A 131 -22.03 22.68 18.53
CA GLY A 131 -21.48 21.69 17.60
C GLY A 131 -20.17 21.06 18.10
N THR A 132 -19.35 21.81 18.84
CA THR A 132 -18.12 21.27 19.45
C THR A 132 -18.36 20.15 20.45
N LEU A 133 -19.56 20.08 21.05
CA LEU A 133 -19.99 18.99 21.91
C LEU A 133 -20.78 17.93 21.13
N VAL A 134 -21.69 18.37 20.25
CA VAL A 134 -22.61 17.47 19.54
C VAL A 134 -21.89 16.61 18.51
N PHE A 135 -21.01 17.18 17.68
CA PHE A 135 -20.35 16.44 16.61
C PHE A 135 -19.48 15.27 17.09
N PRO A 136 -18.60 15.42 18.10
CA PRO A 136 -17.84 14.28 18.61
C PRO A 136 -18.74 13.22 19.25
N VAL A 137 -19.85 13.60 19.91
CA VAL A 137 -20.80 12.62 20.47
C VAL A 137 -21.48 11.83 19.36
N LEU A 138 -21.97 12.49 18.30
CA LEU A 138 -22.56 11.82 17.15
C LEU A 138 -21.55 10.92 16.45
N PHE A 139 -20.32 11.38 16.28
CA PHE A 139 -19.21 10.62 15.72
C PHE A 139 -18.92 9.35 16.54
N LEU A 140 -18.73 9.47 17.84
CA LEU A 140 -18.47 8.35 18.75
C LEU A 140 -19.66 7.39 18.89
N ALA A 141 -20.89 7.87 18.66
CA ALA A 141 -22.09 7.03 18.67
C ALA A 141 -22.21 6.15 17.42
N ARG A 142 -21.46 6.43 16.35
CA ARG A 142 -21.48 5.62 15.12
C ARG A 142 -21.02 4.20 15.41
N PRO A 143 -21.71 3.16 14.90
CA PRO A 143 -21.42 1.77 15.25
C PRO A 143 -19.95 1.36 15.04
N ASP A 144 -19.33 1.78 13.95
CA ASP A 144 -17.94 1.45 13.59
C ASP A 144 -16.93 2.15 14.51
N VAL A 145 -17.15 3.44 14.80
CA VAL A 145 -16.29 4.22 15.71
C VAL A 145 -16.42 3.70 17.14
N ARG A 146 -17.66 3.45 17.60
CA ARG A 146 -17.95 2.87 18.92
C ARG A 146 -17.31 1.49 19.09
N ALA A 147 -17.16 0.74 18.00
CA ALA A 147 -16.52 -0.57 18.01
C ALA A 147 -15.03 -0.50 18.34
N LEU A 148 -14.33 0.48 17.74
CA LEU A 148 -12.91 0.72 18.02
C LEU A 148 -12.71 1.10 19.48
N TRP A 149 -13.62 1.91 20.02
CA TRP A 149 -13.65 2.32 21.42
C TRP A 149 -13.84 1.15 22.40
N ARG A 150 -14.67 0.16 22.04
CA ARG A 150 -15.07 -0.97 22.90
C ARG A 150 -14.45 -2.31 22.51
N SER A 151 -13.40 -2.30 21.69
CA SER A 151 -12.83 -3.50 21.07
C SER A 151 -12.38 -4.59 22.06
N GLU A 152 -12.26 -4.27 23.34
CA GLU A 152 -11.99 -5.23 24.43
C GLU A 152 -13.18 -6.17 24.74
N GLU A 153 -14.43 -5.75 24.51
CA GLU A 153 -15.64 -6.53 24.86
C GLU A 153 -16.15 -7.43 23.72
N ALA A 154 -15.59 -7.31 22.51
CA ALA A 154 -16.19 -7.88 21.30
C ALA A 154 -15.84 -9.35 21.01
N ALA A 155 -14.89 -9.93 21.75
CA ALA A 155 -14.65 -11.35 21.65
C ALA A 155 -15.85 -12.07 22.28
N PRO A 156 -16.47 -13.05 21.60
CA PRO A 156 -17.63 -13.73 22.18
C PRO A 156 -17.29 -14.19 23.59
N ALA A 157 -18.22 -13.97 24.51
CA ALA A 157 -18.33 -14.70 25.76
C ALA A 157 -18.63 -16.17 25.41
N ALA A 158 -17.69 -16.82 24.75
CA ALA A 158 -17.70 -18.24 24.44
C ALA A 158 -16.56 -18.88 25.23
N ALA A 159 -16.38 -18.47 26.48
CA ALA A 159 -15.94 -19.40 27.51
C ALA A 159 -17.21 -20.14 27.97
N SER A 160 -17.66 -21.11 27.16
CA SER A 160 -18.14 -22.34 27.76
C SER A 160 -17.00 -22.84 28.64
N GLU A 161 -17.28 -23.14 29.90
CA GLU A 161 -16.31 -23.33 30.98
C GLU A 161 -15.33 -24.50 30.77
N ASP A 162 -15.52 -25.32 29.73
CA ASP A 162 -14.60 -26.41 29.41
C ASP A 162 -13.47 -26.00 28.46
N PRO A 163 -12.19 -26.17 28.86
CA PRO A 163 -11.05 -26.00 27.96
C PRO A 163 -11.15 -27.01 26.82
N ALA A 164 -11.12 -26.53 25.58
CA ALA A 164 -11.05 -27.42 24.43
C ALA A 164 -9.74 -28.23 24.49
N PRO A 165 -9.71 -29.49 24.00
CA PRO A 165 -8.48 -30.26 23.94
C PRO A 165 -7.39 -29.44 23.25
N ARG A 166 -6.14 -29.49 23.72
CA ARG A 166 -5.05 -28.79 23.03
C ARG A 166 -4.85 -29.38 21.64
N ALA A 167 -4.64 -28.52 20.66
CA ALA A 167 -4.26 -28.96 19.33
C ALA A 167 -2.79 -29.40 19.33
N ALA A 168 -2.49 -30.50 18.64
CA ALA A 168 -1.15 -31.09 18.62
C ALA A 168 -0.22 -30.45 17.59
N ASN A 169 -0.76 -29.93 16.48
CA ASN A 169 0.04 -29.40 15.37
C ASN A 169 0.19 -27.88 15.46
N PRO A 170 1.42 -27.34 15.38
CA PRO A 170 1.63 -25.91 15.13
C PRO A 170 0.97 -25.48 13.82
N VAL A 171 0.46 -24.25 13.77
CA VAL A 171 -0.11 -23.68 12.55
C VAL A 171 0.65 -22.41 12.20
N VAL A 172 1.13 -22.35 10.96
CA VAL A 172 1.82 -21.16 10.43
C VAL A 172 1.07 -20.69 9.19
N VAL A 173 0.61 -19.44 9.20
CA VAL A 173 -0.11 -18.82 8.09
C VAL A 173 0.59 -17.53 7.71
N VAL A 174 1.07 -17.45 6.46
CA VAL A 174 1.68 -16.25 5.91
C VAL A 174 0.88 -15.79 4.71
N VAL A 175 0.42 -14.54 4.78
CA VAL A 175 -0.33 -13.86 3.71
C VAL A 175 0.53 -12.71 3.20
N PHE A 176 0.91 -12.75 1.93
CA PHE A 176 1.64 -11.68 1.25
C PHE A 176 0.67 -10.70 0.56
N ASP A 177 1.01 -9.42 0.57
CA ASP A 177 0.22 -8.35 -0.06
C ASP A 177 0.62 -8.16 -1.53
N GLU A 178 -0.33 -8.21 -2.46
CA GLU A 178 -0.12 -7.96 -3.89
C GLU A 178 0.86 -8.91 -4.56
N LEU A 179 0.76 -10.22 -4.32
CA LEU A 179 1.58 -11.25 -4.97
C LEU A 179 0.72 -12.05 -5.97
N PRO A 180 0.68 -11.66 -7.25
CA PRO A 180 0.06 -12.47 -8.30
C PRO A 180 0.73 -13.84 -8.41
N ALA A 181 -0.05 -14.90 -8.63
CA ALA A 181 0.51 -16.20 -8.98
C ALA A 181 1.39 -16.12 -10.24
N ALA A 182 0.95 -15.35 -11.25
CA ALA A 182 1.67 -15.16 -12.51
C ALA A 182 3.11 -14.69 -12.34
N SER A 183 3.42 -13.95 -11.27
CA SER A 183 4.77 -13.46 -10.98
C SER A 183 5.77 -14.58 -10.64
N LEU A 184 5.29 -15.77 -10.26
CA LEU A 184 6.11 -16.92 -9.84
C LEU A 184 6.25 -17.99 -10.93
N LEU A 185 5.51 -17.88 -12.03
CA LEU A 185 5.32 -18.98 -12.97
C LEU A 185 6.05 -18.78 -14.30
N THR A 186 6.45 -19.90 -14.88
CA THR A 186 6.89 -20.02 -16.26
C THR A 186 5.67 -20.07 -17.20
N PRO A 187 5.85 -19.91 -18.54
CA PRO A 187 4.78 -20.07 -19.52
C PRO A 187 4.01 -21.41 -19.42
N ASP A 188 4.71 -22.48 -19.03
CA ASP A 188 4.10 -23.80 -18.87
C ASP A 188 3.21 -23.91 -17.61
N GLY A 189 3.16 -22.85 -16.79
CA GLY A 189 2.36 -22.79 -15.58
C GLY A 189 3.02 -23.44 -14.37
N GLU A 190 4.31 -23.75 -14.44
CA GLU A 190 5.13 -24.28 -13.33
C GLU A 190 5.91 -23.18 -12.61
N ILE A 191 6.25 -23.39 -11.35
CA ILE A 191 7.08 -22.44 -10.57
C ILE A 191 8.44 -22.25 -11.24
N ASP A 192 8.83 -20.99 -11.49
CA ASP A 192 10.15 -20.63 -12.01
C ASP A 192 11.22 -20.81 -10.91
N GLY A 193 11.62 -22.06 -10.67
CA GLY A 193 12.58 -22.42 -9.62
C GLY A 193 13.98 -21.85 -9.82
N GLY A 194 14.31 -21.34 -11.01
CA GLY A 194 15.57 -20.63 -11.24
C GLY A 194 15.59 -19.24 -10.59
N ARG A 195 14.43 -18.55 -10.56
CA ARG A 195 14.27 -17.26 -9.85
C ARG A 195 13.76 -17.42 -8.42
N PHE A 196 12.88 -18.40 -8.19
CA PHE A 196 12.14 -18.58 -6.94
C PHE A 196 12.40 -19.99 -6.35
N PRO A 197 13.66 -20.30 -5.97
CA PRO A 197 14.03 -21.62 -5.51
C PRO A 197 13.33 -22.01 -4.20
N SER A 198 12.97 -21.04 -3.34
CA SER A 198 12.31 -21.32 -2.06
C SER A 198 10.85 -21.72 -2.25
N PHE A 199 10.14 -21.07 -3.17
CA PHE A 199 8.82 -21.50 -3.60
C PHE A 199 8.86 -22.85 -4.31
N ALA A 200 9.87 -23.12 -5.14
CA ALA A 200 10.05 -24.45 -5.74
C ALA A 200 10.30 -25.54 -4.69
N ARG A 201 11.12 -25.26 -3.66
CA ARG A 201 11.33 -26.15 -2.51
C ARG A 201 10.03 -26.39 -1.73
N LEU A 202 9.22 -25.36 -1.53
CA LEU A 202 7.91 -25.49 -0.90
C LEU A 202 6.97 -26.35 -1.75
N ALA A 203 6.89 -26.09 -3.05
CA ALA A 203 6.07 -26.87 -3.99
C ALA A 203 6.45 -28.36 -3.99
N ALA A 204 7.73 -28.69 -3.77
CA ALA A 204 8.21 -30.07 -3.70
C ALA A 204 7.78 -30.81 -2.41
N THR A 205 7.33 -30.11 -1.37
CA THR A 205 6.98 -30.68 -0.06
C THR A 205 5.55 -30.37 0.40
N ALA A 206 4.84 -29.46 -0.29
CA ALA A 206 3.49 -29.01 0.03
C ALA A 206 2.50 -29.30 -1.11
N SER A 207 1.21 -29.30 -0.79
CA SER A 207 0.17 -29.24 -1.82
C SER A 207 0.08 -27.81 -2.36
N TRP A 208 0.24 -27.65 -3.68
CA TRP A 208 0.13 -26.39 -4.40
C TRP A 208 -1.16 -26.36 -5.22
N TYR A 209 -2.04 -25.41 -4.92
CA TYR A 209 -3.31 -25.22 -5.61
C TYR A 209 -3.13 -24.21 -6.74
N ARG A 210 -2.91 -24.69 -7.97
CA ARG A 210 -2.53 -23.87 -9.14
C ARG A 210 -3.62 -22.90 -9.57
N GLU A 211 -4.87 -23.29 -9.39
CA GLU A 211 -6.05 -22.51 -9.73
C GLU A 211 -6.61 -21.75 -8.52
N ALA A 212 -5.78 -21.44 -7.51
CA ALA A 212 -6.23 -20.69 -6.35
C ALA A 212 -6.54 -19.22 -6.66
N THR A 213 -7.66 -18.73 -6.14
CA THR A 213 -8.07 -17.33 -6.33
C THR A 213 -8.52 -16.65 -5.05
N THR A 214 -8.22 -15.36 -4.94
CA THR A 214 -8.78 -14.52 -3.89
C THR A 214 -10.23 -14.11 -4.19
N VAL A 215 -10.99 -13.92 -3.12
CA VAL A 215 -12.39 -13.48 -3.16
C VAL A 215 -12.53 -11.96 -3.12
N SER A 216 -11.45 -11.17 -3.14
CA SER A 216 -11.51 -9.72 -3.32
C SER A 216 -10.17 -9.13 -3.76
N GLN A 217 -10.21 -8.03 -4.51
CA GLN A 217 -9.03 -7.29 -4.97
C GLN A 217 -8.51 -6.25 -3.97
N ALA A 218 -9.02 -6.25 -2.75
CA ALA A 218 -8.64 -5.28 -1.72
C ALA A 218 -8.39 -5.97 -0.38
N THR A 219 -7.21 -5.73 0.20
CA THR A 219 -6.73 -6.26 1.49
C THR A 219 -7.78 -6.21 2.60
N ILE A 220 -8.50 -5.08 2.72
CA ILE A 220 -9.50 -4.86 3.78
C ILE A 220 -10.72 -5.78 3.70
N TYR A 221 -10.90 -6.50 2.59
CA TYR A 221 -11.93 -7.53 2.43
C TYR A 221 -11.33 -8.92 2.29
N SER A 222 -10.19 -9.05 1.59
CA SER A 222 -9.54 -10.33 1.36
C SER A 222 -8.97 -10.95 2.64
N VAL A 223 -8.22 -10.18 3.45
CA VAL A 223 -7.63 -10.71 4.69
C VAL A 223 -8.70 -11.15 5.69
N PRO A 224 -9.77 -10.37 5.96
CA PRO A 224 -10.89 -10.88 6.75
C PRO A 224 -11.52 -12.15 6.19
N ALA A 225 -11.73 -12.23 4.87
CA ALA A 225 -12.31 -13.42 4.24
C ALA A 225 -11.43 -14.67 4.38
N ILE A 226 -10.10 -14.54 4.26
CA ILE A 226 -9.11 -15.60 4.57
C ILE A 226 -9.28 -16.08 6.02
N LEU A 227 -9.39 -15.14 6.96
CA LEU A 227 -9.39 -15.42 8.39
C LEU A 227 -10.73 -15.95 8.90
N THR A 228 -11.85 -15.66 8.23
CA THR A 228 -13.18 -16.16 8.63
C THR A 228 -13.62 -17.36 7.82
N GLY A 229 -13.15 -17.49 6.58
CA GLY A 229 -13.65 -18.47 5.62
C GLY A 229 -15.00 -18.10 5.00
N SER A 230 -15.35 -16.81 5.00
CA SER A 230 -16.64 -16.31 4.50
C SER A 230 -16.46 -15.24 3.45
N TYR A 231 -17.37 -15.16 2.48
CA TYR A 231 -17.35 -14.09 1.48
C TYR A 231 -17.60 -12.71 2.13
N PRO A 232 -17.03 -11.62 1.57
CA PRO A 232 -17.40 -10.28 1.98
C PRO A 232 -18.90 -10.00 1.75
N GLU A 233 -19.55 -9.38 2.74
CA GLU A 233 -20.96 -9.00 2.62
C GLU A 233 -21.14 -7.75 1.75
N ALA A 234 -21.75 -7.91 0.57
CA ALA A 234 -21.82 -6.85 -0.43
C ALA A 234 -22.64 -5.60 -0.06
N ARG A 235 -23.55 -5.71 0.92
CA ARG A 235 -24.49 -4.63 1.26
C ARG A 235 -24.00 -3.65 2.32
N VAL A 236 -22.95 -4.00 3.06
CA VAL A 236 -22.41 -3.15 4.14
C VAL A 236 -20.89 -3.20 4.09
N ALA A 237 -20.26 -2.06 3.82
CA ALA A 237 -18.81 -1.93 4.00
C ALA A 237 -18.49 -2.04 5.49
N LYS A 238 -18.13 -3.23 5.94
CA LYS A 238 -17.70 -3.50 7.32
C LYS A 238 -16.23 -3.12 7.44
N SER A 239 -15.89 -2.37 8.48
CA SER A 239 -14.50 -2.10 8.84
C SER A 239 -13.79 -3.43 9.23
N PRO A 240 -12.49 -3.63 8.90
CA PRO A 240 -11.77 -4.89 9.15
C PRO A 240 -11.37 -5.04 10.63
N ILE A 241 -12.37 -5.17 11.50
CA ILE A 241 -12.22 -5.21 12.95
C ILE A 241 -13.02 -6.37 13.56
N VAL A 242 -12.53 -6.90 14.69
CA VAL A 242 -13.08 -8.09 15.36
C VAL A 242 -14.58 -8.03 15.65
N LYS A 243 -15.16 -6.84 15.88
CA LYS A 243 -16.61 -6.68 16.11
C LYS A 243 -17.45 -7.30 15.00
N TYR A 244 -17.00 -7.16 13.76
CA TYR A 244 -17.70 -7.58 12.55
C TYR A 244 -17.32 -8.98 12.09
N TYR A 245 -16.20 -9.50 12.59
CA TYR A 245 -15.62 -10.79 12.23
C TYR A 245 -15.30 -11.57 13.50
N ARG A 246 -16.34 -11.86 14.31
CA ARG A 246 -16.17 -12.42 15.66
C ARG A 246 -15.73 -13.89 15.65
N SER A 247 -16.23 -14.65 14.68
CA SER A 247 -15.77 -15.99 14.38
C SER A 247 -14.66 -15.90 13.33
N ASN A 248 -13.40 -15.95 13.77
CA ASN A 248 -12.23 -15.94 12.90
C ASN A 248 -11.16 -16.90 13.45
N LEU A 249 -10.15 -17.21 12.65
CA LEU A 249 -9.07 -18.14 13.03
C LEU A 249 -8.46 -17.82 14.40
N PHE A 250 -8.24 -16.55 14.73
CA PHE A 250 -7.66 -16.15 16.01
C PHE A 250 -8.60 -16.49 17.18
N THR A 251 -9.89 -16.15 17.06
CA THR A 251 -10.85 -16.37 18.15
C THR A 251 -11.20 -17.84 18.33
N VAL A 252 -11.27 -18.61 17.25
CA VAL A 252 -11.55 -20.05 17.27
C VAL A 252 -10.35 -20.83 17.82
N LEU A 253 -9.14 -20.58 17.33
CA LEU A 253 -7.95 -21.34 17.74
C LEU A 253 -7.39 -20.95 19.11
N ALA A 254 -7.68 -19.75 19.60
CA ALA A 254 -7.29 -19.34 20.96
C ALA A 254 -7.84 -20.23 22.08
N LYS A 255 -8.89 -21.03 21.80
CA LYS A 255 -9.40 -22.04 22.74
C LYS A 255 -8.48 -23.26 22.89
N ALA A 256 -7.64 -23.52 21.89
CA ALA A 256 -6.86 -24.74 21.77
C ALA A 256 -5.34 -24.51 21.84
N MET A 257 -4.87 -23.32 21.48
CA MET A 257 -3.45 -22.97 21.41
C MET A 257 -3.22 -21.47 21.58
N PRO A 258 -2.02 -21.04 22.02
CA PRO A 258 -1.61 -19.63 21.96
C PRO A 258 -1.65 -19.08 20.53
N VAL A 259 -1.95 -17.79 20.40
CA VAL A 259 -2.02 -17.09 19.11
C VAL A 259 -0.99 -15.97 19.08
N ASN A 260 -0.10 -16.02 18.08
CA ASN A 260 0.87 -14.99 17.75
C ASN A 260 0.46 -14.41 16.38
N ALA A 261 -0.21 -13.27 16.36
CA ALA A 261 -0.68 -12.65 15.12
C ALA A 261 0.00 -11.30 14.88
N TRP A 262 0.53 -11.13 13.67
CA TRP A 262 0.93 -9.86 13.10
C TRP A 262 -0.07 -9.44 12.03
N GLU A 263 -0.86 -8.43 12.35
CA GLU A 263 -1.82 -7.80 11.44
C GLU A 263 -1.34 -6.40 11.03
N THR A 264 -1.32 -6.10 9.72
CA THR A 264 -0.89 -4.78 9.23
C THR A 264 -2.04 -3.84 8.87
N MET A 265 -3.13 -4.36 8.31
CA MET A 265 -4.29 -3.57 7.81
C MET A 265 -5.61 -3.93 8.49
N THR A 266 -5.59 -4.89 9.42
CA THR A 266 -6.76 -5.47 10.08
C THR A 266 -6.57 -5.48 11.59
N HIS A 267 -7.66 -5.39 12.36
CA HIS A 267 -7.66 -5.61 13.80
C HIS A 267 -8.68 -6.71 14.16
N LEU A 268 -8.48 -7.91 13.63
CA LEU A 268 -9.36 -9.06 13.83
C LEU A 268 -9.00 -9.87 15.09
N CYS A 269 -7.75 -9.83 15.56
CA CYS A 269 -7.38 -10.48 16.81
C CYS A 269 -7.71 -9.59 18.02
N PRO A 270 -8.50 -10.08 19.00
CA PRO A 270 -8.71 -9.37 20.26
C PRO A 270 -7.40 -9.15 21.03
N ARG A 271 -7.24 -7.97 21.65
CA ARG A 271 -6.08 -7.65 22.52
C ARG A 271 -5.86 -8.62 23.68
N ARG A 272 -6.92 -9.28 24.16
CA ARG A 272 -6.83 -10.30 25.23
C ARG A 272 -6.19 -11.61 24.75
N ILE A 273 -6.27 -11.89 23.44
CA ILE A 273 -5.76 -13.11 22.81
C ILE A 273 -4.36 -12.83 22.27
N CYS A 274 -4.25 -11.81 21.42
CA CYS A 274 -2.98 -11.36 20.88
C CYS A 274 -2.51 -10.16 21.69
N ARG A 275 -1.38 -10.29 22.37
CA ARG A 275 -0.63 -9.08 22.75
C ARG A 275 -0.02 -8.55 21.46
N PRO A 276 -0.44 -7.37 20.96
CA PRO A 276 0.24 -6.81 19.80
C PRO A 276 1.71 -6.68 20.16
N ALA A 277 2.59 -6.97 19.21
CA ALA A 277 3.99 -6.66 19.39
C ALA A 277 4.12 -5.14 19.54
N GLU A 278 4.19 -4.65 20.78
CA GLU A 278 4.14 -3.21 21.11
C GLU A 278 5.21 -2.41 20.34
N ARG A 279 6.31 -3.06 19.98
CA ARG A 279 7.42 -2.51 19.18
C ARG A 279 6.99 -2.07 17.76
N TRP A 280 6.01 -2.74 17.18
CA TRP A 280 5.55 -2.57 15.79
C TRP A 280 4.25 -1.78 15.68
N LEU A 281 3.72 -1.36 16.82
CA LEU A 281 2.69 -0.34 16.85
C LEU A 281 3.31 1.02 16.50
N ILE A 282 2.56 1.86 15.78
CA ILE A 282 2.85 3.30 15.74
C ILE A 282 2.97 3.76 17.19
N PRO A 283 4.11 4.36 17.60
CA PRO A 283 4.26 4.87 18.96
C PRO A 283 3.07 5.76 19.30
N ARG A 284 2.48 5.63 20.49
CA ARG A 284 1.28 6.40 20.85
C ARG A 284 1.42 7.91 20.61
N ARG A 285 2.59 8.47 20.93
CA ARG A 285 2.93 9.89 20.70
C ARG A 285 2.87 10.33 19.23
N GLU A 286 3.00 9.39 18.31
CA GLU A 286 3.08 9.58 16.87
C GLU A 286 1.72 9.38 16.17
N ARG A 287 0.77 8.67 16.80
CA ARG A 287 -0.56 8.37 16.22
C ARG A 287 -1.39 9.62 15.99
N LEU A 288 -1.58 10.44 17.03
CA LEU A 288 -2.41 11.64 16.94
C LEU A 288 -1.86 12.65 15.90
N PRO A 289 -0.56 12.99 15.88
CA PRO A 289 0.00 13.84 14.83
C PRO A 289 -0.23 13.29 13.41
N ALA A 290 -0.03 11.99 13.19
CA ALA A 290 -0.27 11.36 11.89
C ALA A 290 -1.75 11.46 11.48
N MET A 291 -2.66 11.11 12.40
CA MET A 291 -4.11 11.20 12.16
C MET A 291 -4.55 12.65 11.86
N LEU A 292 -4.02 13.63 12.57
CA LEU A 292 -4.35 15.05 12.32
C LEU A 292 -3.79 15.53 10.99
N SER A 293 -2.59 15.10 10.62
CA SER A 293 -1.99 15.38 9.32
C SER A 293 -2.88 14.81 8.20
N ASP A 294 -3.21 13.53 8.23
CA ASP A 294 -4.03 12.92 7.18
C ASP A 294 -5.48 13.42 7.19
N ALA A 295 -6.03 13.76 8.36
CA ALA A 295 -7.32 14.44 8.44
C ALA A 295 -7.27 15.81 7.73
N ALA A 296 -6.16 16.54 7.79
CA ALA A 296 -6.01 17.77 7.02
C ALA A 296 -5.99 17.50 5.51
N ALA A 297 -5.37 16.41 5.05
CA ALA A 297 -5.43 16.00 3.63
C ALA A 297 -6.85 15.65 3.18
N VAL A 298 -7.61 14.96 4.03
CA VAL A 298 -9.03 14.66 3.80
C VAL A 298 -9.84 15.95 3.74
N LEU A 299 -9.67 16.86 4.70
CA LEU A 299 -10.38 18.14 4.71
C LEU A 299 -10.08 18.93 3.45
N LEU A 300 -8.80 19.01 3.04
CA LEU A 300 -8.39 19.72 1.84
C LEU A 300 -9.04 19.10 0.59
N SER A 301 -9.10 17.78 0.49
CA SER A 301 -9.77 17.09 -0.62
C SER A 301 -11.30 17.31 -0.65
N LEU A 302 -11.91 17.60 0.50
CA LEU A 302 -13.33 17.91 0.61
C LEU A 302 -13.67 19.35 0.21
N VAL A 303 -12.74 20.28 0.38
CA VAL A 303 -13.02 21.71 0.18
C VAL A 303 -12.32 22.28 -1.05
N ALA A 304 -11.17 21.75 -1.46
CA ALA A 304 -10.42 22.28 -2.58
C ALA A 304 -11.15 22.09 -3.92
N PRO A 305 -11.05 23.07 -4.84
CA PRO A 305 -11.48 22.93 -6.23
C PRO A 305 -10.82 21.76 -6.96
N ALA A 306 -11.58 21.12 -7.86
CA ALA A 306 -11.14 19.90 -8.57
C ALA A 306 -9.95 20.14 -9.51
N ASP A 307 -9.81 21.36 -10.06
CA ASP A 307 -8.73 21.77 -10.96
C ASP A 307 -7.42 22.11 -10.24
N TRP A 308 -7.39 22.07 -8.90
CA TRP A 308 -6.16 22.22 -8.09
C TRP A 308 -5.41 20.89 -7.90
N GLY A 309 -5.84 19.81 -8.58
CA GLY A 309 -5.41 18.43 -8.34
C GLY A 309 -3.90 18.17 -8.36
N GLY A 310 -3.08 19.01 -9.01
CA GLY A 310 -1.62 18.86 -9.02
C GLY A 310 -0.92 19.18 -7.69
N ALA A 311 -1.56 19.93 -6.79
CA ALA A 311 -1.01 20.35 -5.49
C ALA A 311 -1.70 19.70 -4.28
N LEU A 312 -2.69 18.82 -4.53
CA LEU A 312 -3.47 18.17 -3.48
C LEU A 312 -2.87 16.81 -3.10
N PRO A 313 -2.96 16.40 -1.83
CA PRO A 313 -2.55 15.06 -1.41
C PRO A 313 -3.43 14.00 -2.09
N THR A 314 -2.81 12.90 -2.53
CA THR A 314 -3.56 11.79 -3.13
C THR A 314 -4.18 10.94 -2.03
N LEU A 315 -5.51 10.97 -1.92
CA LEU A 315 -6.25 10.02 -1.10
C LEU A 315 -6.28 8.68 -1.85
N ASP A 316 -5.52 7.69 -1.40
CA ASP A 316 -5.52 6.35 -1.97
C ASP A 316 -6.13 5.33 -1.01
N ASP A 317 -5.81 4.06 -1.22
CA ASP A 317 -6.29 2.91 -0.47
C ASP A 317 -5.36 2.50 0.69
N GLN A 318 -4.27 3.23 0.91
CA GLN A 318 -3.41 2.99 2.07
C GLN A 318 -4.06 3.49 3.36
N TRP A 319 -5.06 4.38 3.28
CA TRP A 319 -5.79 4.97 4.41
C TRP A 319 -4.93 5.77 5.40
N ARG A 320 -3.66 6.03 5.06
CA ARG A 320 -2.68 6.77 5.86
C ARG A 320 -1.59 7.38 4.96
N ASP A 321 -0.88 8.37 5.49
CA ASP A 321 0.22 9.09 4.84
C ASP A 321 -0.17 9.65 3.46
N PHE A 322 -1.25 10.44 3.43
CA PHE A 322 -1.77 11.02 2.18
C PHE A 322 -0.86 12.15 1.64
N TRP A 323 -0.09 12.79 2.52
CA TRP A 323 0.84 13.86 2.13
C TRP A 323 2.11 13.34 1.49
N GLY A 324 2.55 12.13 1.83
CA GLY A 324 3.61 11.46 1.09
C GLY A 324 3.22 11.20 -0.37
N ALA A 325 1.94 11.26 -0.72
CA ALA A 325 1.40 10.82 -2.01
C ALA A 325 1.56 11.83 -3.17
N GLY A 326 2.47 12.79 -3.03
CA GLY A 326 2.84 13.74 -4.08
C GLY A 326 4.07 13.27 -4.87
N ARG A 327 4.25 13.87 -6.06
CA ARG A 327 5.45 13.76 -6.90
C ARG A 327 6.71 14.40 -6.29
N ALA A 328 6.70 14.71 -5.00
CA ALA A 328 7.82 15.38 -4.35
C ALA A 328 8.97 14.37 -4.15
N PRO A 329 10.23 14.76 -4.43
CA PRO A 329 11.38 13.95 -4.07
C PRO A 329 11.36 13.65 -2.57
N VAL A 330 11.66 12.42 -2.21
CA VAL A 330 11.87 12.04 -0.80
C VAL A 330 13.28 12.52 -0.41
N PRO A 331 13.44 13.51 0.48
CA PRO A 331 14.77 14.02 0.86
C PRO A 331 15.66 12.92 1.43
N ALA A 332 16.98 12.99 1.20
CA ALA A 332 17.95 11.98 1.66
C ALA A 332 18.04 11.90 3.20
N ASP A 333 17.61 12.96 3.86
CA ASP A 333 17.75 13.32 5.27
C ASP A 333 16.42 13.77 5.89
N ALA A 334 15.29 13.51 5.20
CA ALA A 334 13.96 13.74 5.76
C ALA A 334 13.86 13.13 7.16
N PRO A 335 13.34 13.86 8.17
CA PRO A 335 13.16 13.33 9.51
C PRO A 335 12.48 11.97 9.42
N ARG A 336 13.11 11.00 10.07
CA ARG A 336 12.66 9.62 10.29
C ARG A 336 11.20 9.64 10.72
N THR A 337 10.26 9.57 9.79
CA THR A 337 8.85 9.43 10.12
C THR A 337 8.58 7.99 10.54
N ILE A 338 7.44 7.82 11.20
CA ILE A 338 6.75 6.58 11.64
C ILE A 338 6.87 5.41 10.64
N ASP A 339 7.07 5.75 9.38
CA ASP A 339 7.28 4.89 8.22
C ASP A 339 8.59 4.06 8.29
N GLU A 340 9.61 4.41 9.07
CA GLU A 340 10.84 3.60 9.19
C GLU A 340 10.63 2.18 9.76
N ARG A 341 9.60 1.97 10.60
CA ARG A 341 9.29 0.62 11.15
C ARG A 341 8.48 -0.25 10.18
N ALA A 342 7.75 0.37 9.25
CA ALA A 342 7.15 -0.29 8.11
C ALA A 342 8.15 -0.51 6.95
N LYS A 343 9.29 0.21 6.96
CA LYS A 343 10.35 0.21 5.92
C LYS A 343 11.42 -0.88 6.05
N ARG A 344 11.28 -1.83 6.98
CA ARG A 344 12.15 -3.02 7.03
C ARG A 344 11.30 -4.29 7.15
N PRO A 345 10.59 -4.67 6.06
CA PRO A 345 9.80 -5.90 6.04
C PRO A 345 10.64 -7.13 6.43
N GLY A 346 11.96 -7.10 6.19
CA GLY A 346 12.90 -8.08 6.74
C GLY A 346 12.88 -8.16 8.26
N GLU A 347 13.05 -7.04 8.98
CA GLU A 347 13.05 -7.04 10.46
C GLU A 347 11.70 -7.46 11.06
N LEU A 348 10.60 -7.10 10.40
CA LEU A 348 9.26 -7.55 10.81
C LEU A 348 9.12 -9.07 10.64
N PHE A 349 9.63 -9.59 9.53
CA PHE A 349 9.68 -11.02 9.29
C PHE A 349 10.62 -11.73 10.28
N ASP A 350 11.77 -11.14 10.62
CA ASP A 350 12.70 -11.66 11.63
C ASP A 350 12.03 -11.78 12.99
N TRP A 351 11.26 -10.76 13.38
CA TRP A 351 10.48 -10.80 14.60
C TRP A 351 9.47 -11.95 14.57
N PHE A 352 8.76 -12.13 13.44
CA PHE A 352 7.82 -13.22 13.25
C PHE A 352 8.50 -14.59 13.38
N LEU A 353 9.64 -14.80 12.71
CA LEU A 353 10.44 -16.03 12.82
C LEU A 353 10.89 -16.27 14.26
N ASN A 354 11.34 -15.23 14.97
CA ASN A 354 11.71 -15.34 16.37
C ASN A 354 10.52 -15.73 17.28
N THR A 355 9.27 -15.39 16.93
CA THR A 355 8.11 -15.91 17.70
C THR A 355 7.97 -17.42 17.60
N ILE A 356 8.31 -18.00 16.44
CA ILE A 356 8.32 -19.45 16.21
C ILE A 356 9.45 -20.07 17.02
N GLU A 357 10.65 -19.51 16.93
CA GLU A 357 11.83 -20.01 17.64
C GLU A 357 11.67 -19.99 19.16
N GLN A 358 11.09 -18.92 19.71
CA GLN A 358 10.85 -18.80 21.15
C GLN A 358 9.83 -19.80 21.68
N ARG A 359 8.88 -20.24 20.85
CA ARG A 359 7.92 -21.29 21.21
C ARG A 359 8.52 -22.68 21.11
N GLY A 360 9.49 -22.88 20.22
CA GLY A 360 10.10 -24.19 19.98
C GLY A 360 9.05 -25.18 19.51
N THR A 361 8.87 -26.27 20.25
CA THR A 361 7.93 -27.35 19.91
C THR A 361 6.53 -27.16 20.51
N GLU A 362 6.28 -26.09 21.28
CA GLU A 362 4.93 -25.82 21.79
C GLU A 362 3.97 -25.43 20.66
N PRO A 363 2.84 -26.13 20.45
CA PRO A 363 1.90 -25.78 19.40
C PRO A 363 1.28 -24.41 19.61
N ALA A 364 1.36 -23.55 18.59
CA ALA A 364 0.75 -22.23 18.55
C ALA A 364 0.31 -21.89 17.12
N LEU A 365 -0.60 -20.92 16.99
CA LEU A 365 -0.89 -20.26 15.73
C LEU A 365 0.09 -19.11 15.55
N HIS A 366 0.86 -19.13 14.47
CA HIS A 366 1.71 -18.04 14.01
C HIS A 366 1.11 -17.48 12.71
N PHE A 367 0.63 -16.24 12.77
CA PHE A 367 0.04 -15.55 11.62
C PHE A 367 0.84 -14.29 11.28
N ALA A 368 1.13 -14.09 10.00
CA ALA A 368 1.73 -12.87 9.48
C ALA A 368 1.02 -12.38 8.22
N HIS A 369 0.57 -11.12 8.22
CA HIS A 369 0.20 -10.38 7.02
C HIS A 369 1.33 -9.43 6.61
N VAL A 370 2.06 -9.83 5.56
CA VAL A 370 3.31 -9.20 5.12
C VAL A 370 3.05 -8.26 3.94
N MET A 371 3.39 -6.98 4.08
CA MET A 371 3.19 -5.93 3.06
C MET A 371 4.13 -6.05 1.83
N LEU A 372 4.69 -7.22 1.57
CA LEU A 372 5.48 -7.47 0.37
C LEU A 372 4.71 -8.41 -0.56
N PRO A 373 4.81 -8.25 -1.89
CA PRO A 373 5.60 -7.24 -2.59
C PRO A 373 4.86 -5.90 -2.84
N HIS A 374 3.87 -5.47 -2.05
CA HIS A 374 3.23 -4.16 -2.24
C HIS A 374 4.27 -3.02 -2.43
N ARG A 375 3.93 -2.05 -3.31
CA ARG A 375 4.74 -0.86 -3.64
C ARG A 375 5.32 -0.19 -2.36
N PRO A 376 6.55 0.38 -2.40
CA PRO A 376 7.18 1.06 -3.54
C PRO A 376 8.10 0.24 -4.47
N TRP A 377 8.18 -1.09 -4.37
CA TRP A 377 9.02 -1.95 -5.23
C TRP A 377 10.48 -1.46 -5.35
N VAL A 378 11.16 -1.46 -4.21
CA VAL A 378 12.55 -0.98 -4.09
C VAL A 378 13.51 -2.08 -3.67
N TRP A 379 13.01 -3.31 -3.51
CA TRP A 379 13.74 -4.42 -2.93
C TRP A 379 14.33 -5.30 -4.03
N MET A 380 15.57 -5.74 -3.80
CA MET A 380 16.23 -6.77 -4.58
C MET A 380 16.06 -8.13 -3.91
N PRO A 381 16.26 -9.25 -4.64
CA PRO A 381 16.06 -10.59 -4.10
C PRO A 381 16.78 -10.87 -2.79
N ASN A 382 17.99 -10.35 -2.62
CA ASN A 382 18.79 -10.52 -1.40
C ASN A 382 18.39 -9.61 -0.21
N GLY A 383 17.28 -8.87 -0.31
CA GLY A 383 16.80 -7.98 0.75
C GLY A 383 17.50 -6.62 0.84
N ARG A 384 18.53 -6.34 0.03
CA ARG A 384 19.02 -4.97 -0.17
C ARG A 384 18.00 -4.15 -0.97
N ARG A 385 18.06 -2.83 -0.87
CA ARG A 385 17.19 -1.92 -1.63
C ARG A 385 17.97 -1.05 -2.60
N PHE A 386 17.25 -0.44 -3.54
CA PHE A 386 17.78 0.66 -4.35
C PHE A 386 16.99 1.94 -4.07
N PRO A 387 17.51 3.12 -4.45
CA PRO A 387 16.82 4.36 -4.19
C PRO A 387 15.46 4.43 -4.91
N SER A 388 14.44 4.88 -4.18
CA SER A 388 13.19 5.35 -4.80
C SER A 388 13.30 6.85 -5.01
N TYR A 389 13.06 7.29 -6.24
CA TYR A 389 13.00 8.71 -6.58
C TYR A 389 11.57 9.25 -6.46
N LEU A 390 10.58 8.39 -6.63
CA LEU A 390 9.16 8.69 -6.46
C LEU A 390 8.50 7.69 -5.51
N ARG A 391 7.44 8.12 -4.84
CA ARG A 391 6.58 7.23 -4.03
C ARG A 391 5.70 6.33 -4.91
N TYR A 392 5.27 6.83 -6.08
CA TYR A 392 4.61 6.05 -7.12
C TYR A 392 5.54 5.94 -8.32
N PRO A 393 5.62 4.78 -8.99
CA PRO A 393 6.34 4.69 -10.25
C PRO A 393 5.71 5.64 -11.28
N HIS A 394 6.53 6.10 -12.23
CA HIS A 394 6.03 6.80 -13.41
C HIS A 394 4.96 5.97 -14.12
N GLY A 395 4.06 6.64 -14.83
CA GLY A 395 2.87 6.03 -15.39
C GLY A 395 1.75 5.72 -14.39
N LEU A 396 1.99 5.52 -13.09
CA LEU A 396 0.92 5.19 -12.14
C LEU A 396 0.26 6.43 -11.52
N VAL A 397 -0.95 6.78 -11.97
CA VAL A 397 -1.74 7.89 -11.42
C VAL A 397 -3.09 7.37 -10.95
N SER A 398 -3.45 7.63 -9.68
CA SER A 398 -4.74 7.21 -9.11
C SER A 398 -5.07 5.73 -9.37
N GLN A 399 -4.08 4.84 -9.16
CA GLN A 399 -4.16 3.39 -9.41
C GLN A 399 -4.36 2.98 -10.88
N THR A 400 -4.21 3.90 -11.84
CA THR A 400 -4.30 3.63 -13.28
C THR A 400 -2.94 3.77 -13.94
N TRP A 401 -2.57 2.79 -14.77
CA TRP A 401 -1.39 2.86 -15.61
C TRP A 401 -1.65 3.76 -16.82
N HIS A 402 -1.07 4.95 -16.80
CA HIS A 402 -1.00 5.92 -17.87
C HIS A 402 0.42 5.96 -18.48
N GLY A 403 0.59 6.77 -19.51
CA GLY A 403 1.89 6.98 -20.14
C GLY A 403 2.26 5.86 -21.11
N SER A 404 3.56 5.65 -21.27
CA SER A 404 4.15 4.68 -22.18
C SER A 404 4.10 3.24 -21.63
N GLU A 405 4.23 2.25 -22.52
CA GLU A 405 4.39 0.85 -22.11
C GLU A 405 5.66 0.62 -21.29
N TRP A 406 6.71 1.40 -21.56
CA TRP A 406 7.98 1.31 -20.85
C TRP A 406 7.86 1.67 -19.37
N GLU A 407 7.11 2.72 -19.02
CA GLU A 407 6.87 3.11 -17.62
C GLU A 407 6.26 1.97 -16.81
N THR A 408 5.23 1.31 -17.35
CA THR A 408 4.59 0.14 -16.74
C THR A 408 5.53 -1.06 -16.67
N THR A 409 6.31 -1.31 -17.73
CA THR A 409 7.29 -2.42 -17.79
C THR A 409 8.38 -2.27 -16.74
N GLN A 410 8.91 -1.06 -16.55
CA GLN A 410 9.90 -0.76 -15.51
C GLN A 410 9.34 -0.95 -14.10
N ALA A 411 8.07 -0.60 -13.89
CA ALA A 411 7.41 -0.87 -12.61
C ALA A 411 7.23 -2.38 -12.35
N HIS A 412 6.85 -3.15 -13.38
CA HIS A 412 6.72 -4.61 -13.29
C HIS A 412 8.07 -5.29 -13.04
N GLN A 413 9.14 -4.84 -13.70
CA GLN A 413 10.50 -5.34 -13.47
C GLN A 413 10.91 -5.20 -11.99
N ARG A 414 10.63 -4.04 -11.38
CA ARG A 414 10.91 -3.77 -9.97
C ARG A 414 10.03 -4.59 -9.03
N HIS A 415 8.76 -4.79 -9.38
CA HIS A 415 7.86 -5.68 -8.65
C HIS A 415 8.41 -7.11 -8.60
N LEU A 416 8.81 -7.69 -9.74
CA LEU A 416 9.38 -9.04 -9.80
C LEU A 416 10.67 -9.20 -8.98
N LEU A 417 11.52 -8.18 -8.91
CA LEU A 417 12.68 -8.20 -7.98
C LEU A 417 12.27 -8.22 -6.52
N THR A 418 11.17 -7.54 -6.18
CA THR A 418 10.61 -7.54 -4.83
C THR A 418 9.96 -8.90 -4.53
N VAL A 419 9.37 -9.59 -5.52
CA VAL A 419 8.93 -10.99 -5.41
C VAL A 419 10.12 -11.92 -5.15
N GLY A 420 11.30 -11.67 -5.73
CA GLY A 420 12.52 -12.39 -5.38
C GLY A 420 12.91 -12.23 -3.90
N TYR A 421 12.60 -11.09 -3.29
CA TYR A 421 12.81 -10.92 -1.86
C TYR A 421 11.78 -11.70 -1.04
N VAL A 422 10.53 -11.75 -1.51
CA VAL A 422 9.50 -12.63 -0.93
C VAL A 422 9.95 -14.09 -0.94
N ASP A 423 10.52 -14.58 -2.04
CA ASP A 423 11.10 -15.92 -2.10
C ASP A 423 12.17 -16.13 -1.03
N THR A 424 13.09 -15.17 -0.86
CA THR A 424 14.10 -15.23 0.20
C THR A 424 13.47 -15.31 1.60
N LEU A 425 12.40 -14.56 1.87
CA LEU A 425 11.67 -14.65 3.15
C LEU A 425 11.00 -16.02 3.34
N VAL A 426 10.40 -16.58 2.29
CA VAL A 426 9.87 -17.95 2.32
C VAL A 426 10.99 -18.95 2.63
N GLY A 427 12.16 -18.79 2.00
CA GLY A 427 13.34 -19.62 2.27
C GLY A 427 13.69 -19.63 3.74
N ARG A 428 13.81 -18.45 4.34
CA ARG A 428 14.13 -18.27 5.77
C ARG A 428 13.08 -18.86 6.69
N LEU A 429 11.80 -18.78 6.34
CA LEU A 429 10.72 -19.41 7.11
C LEU A 429 10.87 -20.93 7.14
N LEU A 430 11.08 -21.55 5.98
CA LEU A 430 11.26 -23.00 5.89
C LEU A 430 12.50 -23.43 6.70
N ASP A 431 13.61 -22.71 6.56
CA ASP A 431 14.83 -22.98 7.32
C ASP A 431 14.59 -22.84 8.84
N THR A 432 13.82 -21.84 9.28
CA THR A 432 13.44 -21.69 10.69
C THR A 432 12.61 -22.87 11.18
N LEU A 433 11.61 -23.34 10.42
CA LEU A 433 10.77 -24.47 10.80
C LEU A 433 11.56 -25.79 10.86
N GLU A 434 12.50 -25.99 9.93
CA GLU A 434 13.39 -27.15 9.92
C GLU A 434 14.34 -27.11 11.13
N ARG A 435 14.96 -25.96 11.39
CA ARG A 435 15.90 -25.76 12.50
C ARG A 435 15.25 -25.92 13.87
N THR A 436 13.99 -25.51 14.04
CA THR A 436 13.24 -25.71 15.28
C THR A 436 12.68 -27.13 15.43
N GLY A 437 12.79 -27.96 14.39
CA GLY A 437 12.35 -29.35 14.40
C GLY A 437 10.84 -29.54 14.27
N ILE A 438 10.08 -28.49 13.91
CA ILE A 438 8.61 -28.55 13.83
C ILE A 438 8.08 -28.62 12.39
N PHE A 439 8.96 -28.55 11.38
CA PHE A 439 8.54 -28.55 9.97
C PHE A 439 7.58 -29.69 9.64
N ASP A 440 7.91 -30.94 10.02
CA ASP A 440 7.08 -32.12 9.75
C ASP A 440 5.71 -32.06 10.43
N GLU A 441 5.61 -31.50 11.63
CA GLU A 441 4.38 -31.45 12.42
C GLU A 441 3.50 -30.23 12.10
N THR A 442 4.08 -29.20 11.47
CA THR A 442 3.42 -27.93 11.20
C THR A 442 2.42 -28.04 10.05
N LEU A 443 1.24 -27.46 10.23
CA LEU A 443 0.35 -27.05 9.15
C LEU A 443 0.80 -25.67 8.65
N LEU A 444 1.45 -25.61 7.50
CA LEU A 444 1.95 -24.36 6.91
C LEU A 444 1.08 -23.95 5.73
N VAL A 445 0.58 -22.71 5.76
CA VAL A 445 -0.15 -22.07 4.67
C VAL A 445 0.60 -20.83 4.22
N ILE A 446 0.91 -20.75 2.93
CA ILE A 446 1.47 -19.55 2.29
C ILE A 446 0.54 -19.14 1.14
N THR A 447 0.08 -17.89 1.16
CA THR A 447 -0.81 -17.34 0.14
C THR A 447 -0.59 -15.86 -0.09
N SER A 448 -1.39 -15.26 -0.99
CA SER A 448 -1.54 -13.82 -1.11
C SER A 448 -2.97 -13.36 -0.85
N ASP A 449 -3.14 -12.12 -0.39
CA ASP A 449 -4.45 -11.50 -0.25
C ASP A 449 -5.07 -11.16 -1.61
N HIS A 450 -4.27 -10.69 -2.57
CA HIS A 450 -4.63 -10.44 -3.96
C HIS A 450 -3.38 -10.18 -4.80
N GLY A 451 -3.53 -10.04 -6.11
CA GLY A 451 -2.49 -9.59 -7.03
C GLY A 451 -2.67 -8.14 -7.49
N ALA A 452 -2.06 -7.83 -8.64
CA ALA A 452 -2.06 -6.54 -9.32
C ALA A 452 -1.71 -6.75 -10.80
N THR A 453 -2.35 -6.03 -11.71
CA THR A 453 -1.98 -6.04 -13.14
C THR A 453 -0.98 -4.93 -13.48
N PHE A 454 -0.08 -5.23 -14.41
CA PHE A 454 0.89 -4.30 -14.98
C PHE A 454 0.63 -4.07 -16.47
N ARG A 455 -0.64 -3.81 -16.81
CA ARG A 455 -1.07 -3.48 -18.18
C ARG A 455 -1.33 -1.98 -18.34
N THR A 456 -0.66 -1.36 -19.30
CA THR A 456 -0.86 0.07 -19.64
C THR A 456 -2.30 0.34 -20.05
N GLY A 457 -2.85 1.49 -19.64
CA GLY A 457 -4.24 1.87 -19.87
C GLY A 457 -5.25 1.18 -18.95
N ARG A 458 -4.79 0.37 -17.98
CA ARG A 458 -5.65 -0.34 -17.04
C ARG A 458 -5.49 0.18 -15.61
N LEU A 459 -6.59 0.11 -14.86
CA LEU A 459 -6.58 0.24 -13.41
C LEU A 459 -5.94 -1.01 -12.80
N ARG A 460 -4.90 -0.82 -11.98
CA ARG A 460 -4.02 -1.86 -11.41
C ARG A 460 -4.74 -2.97 -10.64
N ARG A 461 -5.91 -2.67 -10.07
CA ARG A 461 -6.77 -3.62 -9.34
C ARG A 461 -8.24 -3.51 -9.75
N ASN A 462 -8.52 -3.31 -11.04
CA ASN A 462 -9.89 -3.29 -11.52
C ASN A 462 -10.33 -4.65 -12.03
N LEU A 463 -11.45 -5.14 -11.49
CA LEU A 463 -12.05 -6.43 -11.84
C LEU A 463 -13.03 -6.35 -13.03
N ALA A 464 -13.10 -5.22 -13.75
CA ALA A 464 -14.14 -5.00 -14.76
C ALA A 464 -13.87 -5.60 -16.15
N LEU A 465 -12.66 -6.02 -16.51
CA LEU A 465 -12.30 -6.53 -17.85
C LEU A 465 -11.06 -7.45 -17.79
N GLN A 466 -11.07 -8.59 -18.50
CA GLN A 466 -10.01 -9.46 -19.08
C GLN A 466 -8.60 -9.59 -18.44
N ALA A 467 -8.29 -8.91 -17.34
CA ALA A 467 -7.06 -8.98 -16.56
C ALA A 467 -7.36 -9.50 -15.15
N THR A 468 -8.42 -10.30 -15.02
CA THR A 468 -8.90 -10.82 -13.74
C THR A 468 -7.84 -11.70 -13.09
N TYR A 469 -7.16 -12.55 -13.87
CA TYR A 469 -6.18 -13.51 -13.32
C TYR A 469 -5.00 -12.86 -12.60
N GLU A 470 -4.37 -11.81 -13.14
CA GLU A 470 -3.24 -11.13 -12.48
C GLU A 470 -3.64 -10.49 -11.13
N ILE A 471 -4.93 -10.23 -10.93
CA ILE A 471 -5.48 -9.59 -9.72
C ILE A 471 -6.03 -10.62 -8.74
N VAL A 472 -6.74 -11.64 -9.22
CA VAL A 472 -7.40 -12.62 -8.35
C VAL A 472 -6.62 -13.93 -8.20
N GLY A 473 -5.79 -14.30 -9.17
CA GLY A 473 -4.94 -15.47 -9.14
C GLY A 473 -3.79 -15.27 -8.17
N VAL A 474 -3.79 -16.06 -7.10
CA VAL A 474 -2.82 -15.96 -6.00
C VAL A 474 -2.11 -17.30 -5.80
N PRO A 475 -0.83 -17.32 -5.40
CA PRO A 475 -0.22 -18.56 -4.97
C PRO A 475 -0.95 -19.10 -3.75
N LEU A 476 -1.17 -20.41 -3.65
CA LEU A 476 -1.68 -21.06 -2.44
C LEU A 476 -0.97 -22.40 -2.23
N PHE A 477 -0.17 -22.45 -1.17
CA PHE A 477 0.51 -23.65 -0.72
C PHE A 477 -0.03 -24.06 0.64
N VAL A 478 -0.34 -25.35 0.80
CA VAL A 478 -0.71 -25.96 2.07
C VAL A 478 0.18 -27.17 2.29
N LYS A 479 1.08 -27.10 3.26
CA LYS A 479 1.88 -28.24 3.74
C LYS A 479 1.16 -28.82 4.95
N TYR A 480 0.61 -30.02 4.79
CA TYR A 480 -0.10 -30.70 5.88
C TYR A 480 0.89 -31.32 6.89
N PRO A 481 0.48 -31.53 8.16
CA PRO A 481 1.27 -32.32 9.10
C PRO A 481 1.58 -33.72 8.53
N GLY A 482 2.85 -34.13 8.60
CA GLY A 482 3.35 -35.39 8.06
C GLY A 482 3.55 -35.43 6.53
N GLN A 483 3.14 -34.39 5.78
CA GLN A 483 3.37 -34.32 4.34
C GLN A 483 4.85 -34.02 4.05
N ARG A 484 5.44 -34.84 3.17
CA ARG A 484 6.83 -34.68 2.69
C ARG A 484 6.96 -34.69 1.17
N VAL A 485 5.89 -34.99 0.46
CA VAL A 485 5.85 -35.04 -1.01
C VAL A 485 4.83 -34.03 -1.48
N GLY A 486 5.29 -33.14 -2.34
CA GLY A 486 4.46 -32.11 -2.96
C GLY A 486 3.42 -32.68 -3.90
N GLN A 487 2.29 -31.98 -4.02
CA GLN A 487 1.22 -32.34 -4.93
C GLN A 487 0.72 -31.08 -5.63
N SER A 488 0.64 -31.13 -6.96
CA SER A 488 0.06 -30.06 -7.76
C SER A 488 -1.41 -30.35 -7.98
N ASP A 489 -2.28 -29.42 -7.60
CA ASP A 489 -3.73 -29.57 -7.64
C ASP A 489 -4.39 -28.43 -8.43
N GLY A 490 -5.14 -28.80 -9.46
CA GLY A 490 -5.85 -27.86 -10.34
C GLY A 490 -7.30 -27.57 -9.93
N ARG A 491 -7.74 -28.02 -8.75
CA ARG A 491 -9.13 -27.77 -8.29
C ARG A 491 -9.38 -26.27 -8.13
N ASN A 492 -10.65 -25.89 -8.26
CA ASN A 492 -11.12 -24.55 -7.94
C ASN A 492 -10.96 -24.27 -6.43
N ALA A 493 -9.83 -23.69 -6.04
CA ALA A 493 -9.55 -23.27 -4.67
C ALA A 493 -9.77 -21.77 -4.51
N GLU A 494 -10.32 -21.36 -3.38
CA GLU A 494 -10.50 -19.95 -3.03
C GLU A 494 -9.84 -19.64 -1.69
N THR A 495 -9.43 -18.39 -1.48
CA THR A 495 -8.75 -18.00 -0.24
C THR A 495 -9.59 -18.20 1.02
N ILE A 496 -10.94 -18.24 0.91
CA ILE A 496 -11.86 -18.59 2.01
C ILE A 496 -11.77 -20.06 2.44
N ASP A 497 -11.21 -20.94 1.60
CA ASP A 497 -11.03 -22.36 1.90
C ASP A 497 -9.93 -22.60 2.94
N ILE A 498 -9.05 -21.62 3.16
CA ILE A 498 -7.93 -21.70 4.10
C ILE A 498 -8.43 -21.92 5.53
N ALA A 499 -9.37 -21.09 6.00
CA ALA A 499 -9.91 -21.24 7.35
C ALA A 499 -10.62 -22.59 7.53
N ALA A 500 -11.45 -22.99 6.56
CA ALA A 500 -12.14 -24.28 6.57
C ALA A 500 -11.15 -25.47 6.62
N THR A 501 -10.05 -25.37 5.87
CA THR A 501 -8.99 -26.40 5.86
C THR A 501 -8.29 -26.51 7.21
N ILE A 502 -7.95 -25.37 7.83
CA ILE A 502 -7.30 -25.35 9.15
C ILE A 502 -8.23 -25.92 10.22
N TYR A 503 -9.52 -25.55 10.19
CA TYR A 503 -10.53 -26.07 11.10
C TYR A 503 -10.66 -27.60 10.98
N GLU A 504 -10.76 -28.15 9.77
CA GLU A 504 -10.83 -29.60 9.58
C GLU A 504 -9.55 -30.31 10.04
N VAL A 505 -8.37 -29.79 9.68
CA VAL A 505 -7.08 -30.40 10.08
C VAL A 505 -6.93 -30.48 11.60
N LEU A 506 -7.41 -29.47 12.32
CA LEU A 506 -7.32 -29.40 13.78
C LEU A 506 -8.53 -29.98 14.52
N GLY A 507 -9.55 -30.48 13.80
CA GLY A 507 -10.81 -30.95 14.38
C GLY A 507 -11.54 -29.87 15.17
N ARG A 508 -11.67 -28.66 14.61
CA ARG A 508 -12.33 -27.51 15.23
C ARG A 508 -13.56 -27.09 14.46
N GLU A 509 -14.55 -26.62 15.19
CA GLU A 509 -15.75 -26.01 14.63
C GLU A 509 -15.67 -24.48 14.78
N PRO A 510 -15.94 -23.72 13.71
CA PRO A 510 -16.06 -22.27 13.81
C PRO A 510 -17.30 -21.87 14.62
N PHE A 511 -17.32 -20.67 15.20
CA PHE A 511 -18.48 -20.18 15.97
C PHE A 511 -19.65 -19.74 15.07
N GLU A 512 -19.37 -19.48 13.80
CA GLU A 512 -20.32 -19.11 12.75
C GLU A 512 -20.06 -19.97 11.52
N ALA A 513 -21.09 -20.20 10.70
CA ALA A 513 -20.94 -20.97 9.47
C ALA A 513 -19.96 -20.30 8.49
N VAL A 514 -19.14 -21.11 7.83
CA VAL A 514 -18.17 -20.66 6.82
C VAL A 514 -18.63 -21.05 5.43
N ASP A 515 -18.33 -20.21 4.43
CA ASP A 515 -18.64 -20.48 3.03
C ASP A 515 -17.58 -21.39 2.39
N GLY A 516 -16.33 -21.27 2.85
CA GLY A 516 -15.18 -22.04 2.38
C GLY A 516 -15.36 -23.54 2.57
N LYS A 517 -14.70 -24.31 1.70
CA LYS A 517 -14.62 -25.76 1.76
C LYS A 517 -13.18 -26.16 2.00
N SER A 518 -12.98 -27.09 2.92
CA SER A 518 -11.64 -27.60 3.20
C SER A 518 -11.00 -28.19 1.94
N LEU A 519 -9.71 -27.91 1.77
CA LEU A 519 -8.87 -28.41 0.69
C LEU A 519 -8.27 -29.78 1.02
N ARG A 520 -8.48 -30.29 2.24
CA ARG A 520 -8.02 -31.61 2.65
C ARG A 520 -8.85 -32.69 1.97
N GLY A 521 -8.18 -33.70 1.41
CA GLY A 521 -8.85 -34.84 0.78
C GLY A 521 -9.30 -34.59 -0.67
N PRO A 522 -10.18 -35.45 -1.22
CA PRO A 522 -10.66 -35.33 -2.59
C PRO A 522 -11.44 -34.02 -2.78
N ALA A 523 -11.32 -33.42 -3.96
CA ALA A 523 -11.95 -32.15 -4.26
C ALA A 523 -13.47 -32.22 -3.98
N ALA A 524 -13.96 -31.41 -3.05
CA ALA A 524 -15.38 -31.16 -2.92
C ALA A 524 -15.90 -30.58 -4.24
N ALA A 525 -17.13 -30.92 -4.62
CA ALA A 525 -17.77 -30.36 -5.81
C ALA A 525 -18.01 -28.86 -5.64
N LYS A 526 -17.00 -28.04 -5.96
CA LYS A 526 -17.18 -26.63 -6.29
C LYS A 526 -17.53 -26.54 -7.76
N GLY A 527 -18.51 -25.70 -8.09
CA GLY A 527 -18.88 -25.46 -9.48
C GLY A 527 -17.77 -24.79 -10.27
N GLU A 528 -18.00 -24.66 -11.57
CA GLU A 528 -17.10 -23.99 -12.53
C GLU A 528 -17.15 -22.44 -12.45
N LEU A 529 -17.74 -21.89 -11.39
CA LEU A 529 -17.82 -20.45 -11.18
C LEU A 529 -17.05 -20.06 -9.92
N LYS A 530 -16.24 -19.00 -10.04
CA LYS A 530 -15.56 -18.32 -8.94
C LYS A 530 -16.27 -17.01 -8.62
N ARG A 531 -16.21 -16.60 -7.36
CA ARG A 531 -16.84 -15.37 -6.88
C ARG A 531 -15.77 -14.45 -6.35
N THR A 532 -15.76 -13.22 -6.83
CA THR A 532 -14.91 -12.15 -6.29
C THR A 532 -15.74 -10.95 -5.94
N PHE A 533 -15.49 -10.38 -4.77
CA PHE A 533 -16.13 -9.18 -4.30
C PHE A 533 -15.37 -7.97 -4.83
N ARG A 534 -15.99 -7.24 -5.77
CA ARG A 534 -15.51 -5.95 -6.23
C ARG A 534 -15.88 -4.87 -5.23
N SER A 535 -14.88 -4.39 -4.50
CA SER A 535 -15.01 -3.14 -3.74
C SER A 535 -15.48 -1.99 -4.64
N GLY A 536 -16.43 -1.18 -4.16
CA GLY A 536 -16.96 -0.03 -4.90
C GLY A 536 -15.94 1.11 -5.03
N ASN A 537 -16.03 1.90 -6.10
CA ASN A 537 -15.18 3.07 -6.27
C ASN A 537 -15.65 4.23 -5.37
N LYS A 538 -14.74 5.17 -5.07
CA LYS A 538 -14.99 6.39 -4.25
C LYS A 538 -16.16 7.26 -4.76
N SER A 539 -16.68 7.00 -5.96
CA SER A 539 -17.94 7.53 -6.51
C SER A 539 -19.06 6.48 -6.53
N SER A 540 -19.75 6.33 -5.40
CA SER A 540 -21.17 5.93 -5.29
C SER A 540 -21.68 4.62 -5.92
N THR A 541 -20.85 3.65 -6.29
CA THR A 541 -21.35 2.28 -6.57
C THR A 541 -21.17 1.43 -5.33
N ALA A 542 -22.27 0.87 -4.81
CA ALA A 542 -22.18 -0.20 -3.82
C ALA A 542 -21.27 -1.30 -4.38
N GLY A 543 -20.37 -1.83 -3.55
CA GLY A 543 -19.58 -3.00 -3.92
C GLY A 543 -20.50 -4.15 -4.34
N GLY A 544 -19.99 -5.05 -5.17
CA GLY A 544 -20.80 -6.12 -5.75
C GLY A 544 -20.02 -7.41 -5.86
N ILE A 545 -20.72 -8.53 -5.75
CA ILE A 545 -20.14 -9.83 -6.09
C ILE A 545 -20.13 -9.92 -7.62
N LEU A 546 -18.95 -10.10 -8.17
CA LEU A 546 -18.74 -10.51 -9.55
C LEU A 546 -18.53 -12.01 -9.57
N GLU A 547 -19.28 -12.69 -10.42
CA GLU A 547 -19.05 -14.08 -10.73
C GLU A 547 -18.26 -14.14 -12.04
N TYR A 548 -17.23 -14.96 -12.07
CA TYR A 548 -16.42 -15.21 -13.26
C TYR A 548 -16.17 -16.71 -13.37
N ALA A 549 -16.00 -17.20 -14.60
CA ALA A 549 -15.74 -18.62 -14.81
C ALA A 549 -14.41 -19.03 -14.14
N THR A 550 -14.38 -20.22 -13.55
CA THR A 550 -13.13 -20.90 -13.22
C THR A 550 -12.33 -21.10 -14.50
N GLY A 551 -11.02 -20.87 -14.44
CA GLY A 551 -10.16 -21.11 -15.59
C GLY A 551 -10.37 -20.05 -16.68
N ASP A 552 -10.13 -18.78 -16.32
CA ASP A 552 -9.62 -17.80 -17.31
C ASP A 552 -8.21 -18.24 -17.73
N GLU A 553 -8.12 -19.44 -18.30
CA GLU A 553 -6.89 -20.08 -18.74
C GLU A 553 -6.27 -19.25 -19.86
N GLU A 554 -7.11 -18.64 -20.70
CA GLU A 554 -6.67 -17.68 -21.71
C GLU A 554 -6.00 -16.46 -21.07
N GLY A 555 -6.64 -15.80 -20.09
CA GLY A 555 -6.05 -14.67 -19.38
C GLY A 555 -4.80 -15.05 -18.55
N ARG A 556 -4.77 -16.26 -17.99
CA ARG A 556 -3.58 -16.84 -17.33
C ARG A 556 -2.45 -17.00 -18.33
N GLN A 557 -2.67 -17.72 -19.43
CA GLN A 557 -1.66 -17.97 -20.45
C GLN A 557 -1.16 -16.68 -21.09
N GLU A 558 -2.05 -15.71 -21.34
CA GLU A 558 -1.66 -14.38 -21.83
C GLU A 558 -0.75 -13.68 -20.83
N ALA A 559 -1.09 -13.66 -19.53
CA ALA A 559 -0.26 -13.04 -18.51
C ALA A 559 1.12 -13.71 -18.39
N LEU A 560 1.18 -15.04 -18.41
CA LEU A 560 2.43 -15.80 -18.33
C LEU A 560 3.32 -15.57 -19.56
N ALA A 561 2.72 -15.62 -20.76
CA ALA A 561 3.43 -15.34 -22.01
C ALA A 561 3.94 -13.90 -22.06
N GLU A 562 3.16 -12.93 -21.57
CA GLU A 562 3.55 -11.53 -21.49
C GLU A 562 4.76 -11.31 -20.58
N ILE A 563 4.73 -11.87 -19.36
CA ILE A 563 5.83 -11.79 -18.39
C ILE A 563 7.09 -12.44 -18.97
N ALA A 564 6.97 -13.64 -19.52
CA ALA A 564 8.11 -14.35 -20.09
C ALA A 564 8.68 -13.65 -21.33
N ARG A 565 7.82 -13.06 -22.18
CA ARG A 565 8.27 -12.27 -23.34
C ARG A 565 9.05 -11.04 -22.92
N ARG A 566 8.62 -10.35 -21.87
CA ARG A 566 9.28 -9.13 -21.37
C ARG A 566 10.56 -9.43 -20.58
N PHE A 567 10.53 -10.42 -19.71
CA PHE A 567 11.57 -10.61 -18.69
C PHE A 567 12.32 -11.93 -18.82
N GLY A 568 11.93 -12.86 -19.69
CA GLY A 568 12.45 -14.24 -19.72
C GLY A 568 12.07 -15.04 -18.47
N THR A 569 12.70 -16.20 -18.27
CA THR A 569 12.55 -17.09 -17.10
C THR A 569 13.92 -17.55 -16.56
N GLY A 570 13.95 -18.19 -15.40
CA GLY A 570 15.08 -18.96 -14.88
C GLY A 570 16.23 -18.15 -14.27
N SER A 571 16.47 -16.92 -14.72
CA SER A 571 17.58 -16.09 -14.25
C SER A 571 17.15 -14.65 -13.99
N TRP A 572 17.80 -14.00 -13.03
CA TRP A 572 17.66 -12.56 -12.80
C TRP A 572 18.33 -11.75 -13.93
N GLU A 573 19.32 -12.31 -14.63
CA GLU A 573 20.02 -11.63 -15.74
C GLU A 573 19.07 -11.30 -16.91
N THR A 574 18.17 -12.23 -17.26
CA THR A 574 17.16 -12.01 -18.30
C THR A 574 16.20 -10.89 -17.92
N LEU A 575 15.86 -10.79 -16.63
CA LEU A 575 15.03 -9.71 -16.11
C LEU A 575 15.74 -8.36 -16.21
N TYR A 576 17.03 -8.26 -15.87
CA TYR A 576 17.80 -7.01 -16.04
C TYR A 576 18.02 -6.63 -17.51
N ALA A 577 17.94 -7.58 -18.44
CA ALA A 577 18.09 -7.35 -19.87
C ALA A 577 16.82 -6.87 -20.59
N ALA A 578 15.68 -6.74 -19.90
CA ALA A 578 14.34 -6.46 -20.43
C ALA A 578 14.11 -5.08 -21.08
N GLY A 579 15.17 -4.37 -21.47
CA GLY A 579 15.09 -3.08 -22.15
C GLY A 579 14.69 -3.17 -23.62
N PRO A 580 14.40 -2.05 -24.29
CA PRO A 580 13.96 -2.02 -25.69
C PRO A 580 14.97 -2.60 -26.68
N ARG A 581 16.25 -2.71 -26.32
CA ARG A 581 17.35 -3.18 -27.19
C ARG A 581 18.21 -4.23 -26.47
N PRO A 582 17.66 -5.42 -26.13
CA PRO A 582 18.35 -6.44 -25.34
C PRO A 582 19.61 -6.98 -26.03
N GLU A 583 19.69 -6.91 -27.36
CA GLU A 583 20.84 -7.35 -28.16
C GLU A 583 22.10 -6.49 -27.97
N LEU A 584 21.97 -5.32 -27.32
CA LEU A 584 23.08 -4.45 -26.96
C LEU A 584 23.69 -4.79 -25.60
N ILE A 585 22.95 -5.49 -24.73
CA ILE A 585 23.41 -5.82 -23.39
C ILE A 585 24.70 -6.64 -23.45
N GLY A 586 25.69 -6.26 -22.65
CA GLY A 586 27.00 -6.88 -22.60
C GLY A 586 28.02 -6.37 -23.63
N ARG A 587 27.61 -5.66 -24.70
CA ARG A 587 28.56 -5.08 -25.68
C ARG A 587 29.48 -4.04 -25.03
N ARG A 588 30.73 -3.93 -25.50
CA ARG A 588 31.69 -2.91 -25.04
C ARG A 588 31.28 -1.52 -25.54
N SER A 589 31.43 -0.49 -24.72
CA SER A 589 31.02 0.90 -25.01
C SER A 589 31.98 1.71 -25.90
N SER A 590 32.87 1.06 -26.67
CA SER A 590 33.96 1.76 -27.36
C SER A 590 33.49 2.66 -28.50
N GLY A 591 33.85 3.95 -28.41
CA GLY A 591 34.05 4.83 -29.58
C GLY A 591 32.83 5.54 -30.15
N GLY A 592 31.71 5.62 -29.43
CA GLY A 592 30.57 6.42 -29.88
C GLY A 592 30.97 7.89 -30.05
N ALA A 593 30.78 8.44 -31.25
CA ALA A 593 30.97 9.87 -31.49
C ALA A 593 30.06 10.67 -30.54
N ALA A 594 30.54 11.82 -30.05
CA ALA A 594 29.73 12.69 -29.22
C ALA A 594 28.46 13.08 -30.00
N ALA A 595 27.31 13.09 -29.31
CA ALA A 595 26.08 13.62 -29.90
C ALA A 595 26.28 15.09 -30.27
N ALA A 596 25.88 15.47 -31.49
CA ALA A 596 25.84 16.86 -31.90
C ALA A 596 24.63 17.57 -31.25
N GLY A 597 24.73 18.87 -30.97
CA GLY A 597 23.54 19.69 -30.69
C GLY A 597 23.15 19.92 -29.23
N GLY A 598 24.09 19.92 -28.28
CA GLY A 598 23.82 20.37 -26.90
C GLY A 598 22.96 19.41 -26.05
N THR A 599 22.59 18.25 -26.59
CA THR A 599 21.86 17.20 -25.86
C THR A 599 22.72 16.59 -24.76
N ARG A 600 22.20 16.57 -23.53
CA ARG A 600 22.85 15.99 -22.36
C ARG A 600 21.82 15.28 -21.47
N VAL A 601 22.29 14.48 -20.52
CA VAL A 601 21.46 13.85 -19.50
C VAL A 601 21.83 14.35 -18.12
N GLU A 602 20.81 14.61 -17.31
CA GLU A 602 20.94 14.95 -15.90
C GLU A 602 20.41 13.76 -15.08
N ILE A 603 21.27 13.12 -14.30
CA ILE A 603 20.94 11.90 -13.56
C ILE A 603 20.88 12.22 -12.07
N VAL A 604 19.82 11.77 -11.43
CA VAL A 604 19.62 11.97 -10.00
C VAL A 604 20.59 11.09 -9.22
N ASP A 605 21.30 11.70 -8.27
CA ASP A 605 22.30 11.04 -7.40
C ASP A 605 23.39 10.27 -8.16
N LEU A 606 23.84 10.81 -9.31
CA LEU A 606 24.90 10.19 -10.12
C LEU A 606 26.19 9.96 -9.32
N ASP A 607 26.51 10.85 -8.39
CA ASP A 607 27.71 10.77 -7.54
C ASP A 607 27.71 9.53 -6.64
N ALA A 608 26.57 8.88 -6.42
CA ALA A 608 26.49 7.61 -5.68
C ALA A 608 27.29 6.48 -6.35
N LEU A 609 27.59 6.59 -7.65
CA LEU A 609 28.45 5.63 -8.37
C LEU A 609 29.96 5.84 -8.12
N ALA A 610 30.37 6.97 -7.56
CA ALA A 610 31.79 7.28 -7.33
C ALA A 610 32.39 6.50 -6.14
N ALA A 611 31.57 6.10 -5.17
CA ALA A 611 31.99 5.42 -3.95
C ALA A 611 30.99 4.32 -3.54
N VAL A 612 30.81 3.32 -4.41
CA VAL A 612 29.89 2.22 -4.15
C VAL A 612 30.47 1.30 -3.08
N ASP A 613 29.71 1.06 -2.02
CA ASP A 613 29.94 -0.06 -1.11
C ASP A 613 28.95 -1.18 -1.47
N LEU A 614 29.48 -2.31 -1.93
CA LEU A 614 28.64 -3.46 -2.29
C LEU A 614 27.97 -4.07 -1.05
N GLU A 615 28.51 -3.91 0.15
CA GLU A 615 27.89 -4.43 1.38
C GLU A 615 26.83 -3.46 1.96
N ALA A 616 26.67 -2.28 1.36
CA ALA A 616 25.69 -1.32 1.81
C ALA A 616 24.25 -1.85 1.66
N PRO A 617 23.33 -1.47 2.57
CA PRO A 617 21.92 -1.84 2.47
C PRO A 617 21.22 -1.21 1.25
N VAL A 618 21.82 -0.17 0.65
CA VAL A 618 21.28 0.54 -0.51
C VAL A 618 22.32 0.53 -1.63
N LEU A 619 21.97 0.00 -2.81
CA LEU A 619 22.82 0.04 -3.99
C LEU A 619 22.28 1.01 -5.05
N PRO A 620 23.13 1.80 -5.74
CA PRO A 620 22.73 2.73 -6.79
C PRO A 620 22.47 2.03 -8.13
N VAL A 621 21.61 1.00 -8.12
CA VAL A 621 21.29 0.20 -9.31
C VAL A 621 20.09 0.72 -10.09
N HIS A 622 19.22 1.51 -9.47
CA HIS A 622 18.11 2.18 -10.16
C HIS A 622 18.53 3.60 -10.50
N LEU A 623 18.57 3.91 -11.78
CA LEU A 623 18.93 5.22 -12.32
C LEU A 623 17.68 5.93 -12.82
N TYR A 624 17.56 7.20 -12.48
CA TYR A 624 16.53 8.09 -12.99
C TYR A 624 17.17 9.39 -13.46
N GLY A 625 16.72 9.92 -14.60
CA GLY A 625 17.26 11.15 -15.12
C GLY A 625 16.36 11.82 -16.15
N THR A 626 16.72 13.07 -16.47
CA THR A 626 16.07 13.89 -17.49
C THR A 626 17.02 14.16 -18.65
N VAL A 627 16.47 14.16 -19.86
CA VAL A 627 17.18 14.52 -21.09
C VAL A 627 16.97 16.01 -21.34
N VAL A 628 18.06 16.76 -21.37
CA VAL A 628 18.07 18.17 -21.77
C VAL A 628 18.46 18.22 -23.23
N ALA A 629 17.51 18.56 -24.09
CA ALA A 629 17.69 18.64 -25.54
C ALA A 629 16.91 19.81 -26.13
N PRO A 630 17.29 20.33 -27.31
CA PRO A 630 16.42 21.20 -28.10
C PRO A 630 15.04 20.57 -28.34
N PRO A 631 13.97 21.38 -28.51
CA PRO A 631 12.64 20.85 -28.78
C PRO A 631 12.64 19.86 -29.96
N GLY A 632 12.10 18.65 -29.73
CA GLY A 632 12.03 17.59 -30.74
C GLY A 632 13.34 16.82 -30.99
N ALA A 633 14.45 17.17 -30.32
CA ALA A 633 15.75 16.52 -30.51
C ALA A 633 16.11 15.51 -29.41
N ALA A 634 15.20 15.24 -28.48
CA ALA A 634 15.44 14.27 -27.42
C ALA A 634 15.47 12.84 -27.98
N PRO A 635 16.55 12.06 -27.76
CA PRO A 635 16.61 10.68 -28.18
C PRO A 635 15.55 9.85 -27.47
N HIS A 636 14.80 9.04 -28.23
CA HIS A 636 13.79 8.16 -27.66
C HIS A 636 14.40 6.96 -26.93
N LEU A 637 15.54 6.45 -27.41
CA LEU A 637 16.19 5.24 -26.89
C LEU A 637 17.58 5.56 -26.34
N LEU A 638 17.88 5.03 -25.16
CA LEU A 638 19.17 5.20 -24.49
C LEU A 638 19.81 3.84 -24.13
N ALA A 639 21.13 3.77 -24.22
CA ALA A 639 21.94 2.69 -23.67
C ALA A 639 22.80 3.22 -22.51
N LEU A 640 22.83 2.49 -21.40
CA LEU A 640 23.62 2.81 -20.22
C LEU A 640 24.72 1.78 -20.09
N ALA A 641 25.97 2.24 -20.18
CA ALA A 641 27.14 1.42 -19.97
C ALA A 641 27.79 1.73 -18.62
N VAL A 642 28.06 0.68 -17.86
CA VAL A 642 28.77 0.75 -16.58
C VAL A 642 30.08 -0.01 -16.73
N ASN A 643 31.18 0.64 -16.35
CA ASN A 643 32.52 0.05 -16.41
C ASN A 643 32.88 -0.50 -17.81
N GLY A 644 32.50 0.25 -18.86
CA GLY A 644 32.89 -0.04 -20.25
C GLY A 644 32.01 -1.03 -21.00
N ARG A 645 30.87 -1.46 -20.43
CA ARG A 645 29.92 -2.37 -21.08
C ARG A 645 28.49 -1.92 -20.88
N ILE A 646 27.65 -2.09 -21.90
CA ILE A 646 26.21 -1.81 -21.82
C ILE A 646 25.57 -2.79 -20.83
N ARG A 647 24.78 -2.25 -19.90
CA ARG A 647 24.13 -2.98 -18.81
C ARG A 647 22.63 -2.81 -18.75
N ALA A 648 22.13 -1.72 -19.32
CA ALA A 648 20.71 -1.47 -19.48
C ALA A 648 20.46 -0.69 -20.77
N THR A 649 19.27 -0.86 -21.33
CA THR A 649 18.73 0.02 -22.37
C THR A 649 17.37 0.51 -21.89
N THR A 650 16.97 1.70 -22.27
CA THR A 650 15.74 2.35 -21.77
C THR A 650 15.11 3.24 -22.83
N GLU A 651 13.83 3.53 -22.66
CA GLU A 651 13.08 4.53 -23.43
C GLU A 651 12.90 5.81 -22.61
N THR A 652 12.90 6.95 -23.30
CA THR A 652 12.49 8.22 -22.71
C THR A 652 10.97 8.38 -22.77
N PHE A 653 10.38 8.89 -21.70
CA PHE A 653 8.96 9.19 -21.57
C PHE A 653 8.76 10.64 -21.11
N ALA A 654 7.52 11.11 -21.09
CA ALA A 654 7.21 12.47 -20.64
C ALA A 654 7.45 12.63 -19.12
N GLY A 655 8.25 13.62 -18.72
CA GLY A 655 8.55 13.94 -17.32
C GLY A 655 8.32 15.42 -16.98
N ASP A 656 8.23 15.71 -15.69
CA ASP A 656 8.08 17.06 -15.15
C ASP A 656 9.44 17.81 -15.26
N GLY A 657 9.66 18.50 -16.39
CA GLY A 657 10.92 19.19 -16.69
C GLY A 657 11.60 18.76 -17.99
N GLY A 658 10.97 17.87 -18.77
CA GLY A 658 11.47 17.38 -20.04
C GLY A 658 11.35 15.85 -20.16
N PRO A 659 11.81 15.26 -21.28
CA PRO A 659 11.83 13.82 -21.43
C PRO A 659 12.66 13.16 -20.31
N ALA A 660 12.08 12.23 -19.58
CA ALA A 660 12.71 11.51 -18.48
C ALA A 660 12.98 10.06 -18.87
N PHE A 661 13.87 9.38 -18.15
CA PHE A 661 14.13 7.96 -18.32
C PHE A 661 14.37 7.30 -16.96
N THR A 662 14.12 5.99 -16.89
CA THR A 662 14.53 5.14 -15.79
C THR A 662 15.22 3.89 -16.32
N ALA A 663 16.25 3.43 -15.63
CA ALA A 663 16.96 2.21 -16.00
C ALA A 663 17.38 1.44 -14.76
N LEU A 664 17.40 0.12 -14.86
CA LEU A 664 17.80 -0.75 -13.78
C LEU A 664 19.05 -1.55 -14.16
N LEU A 665 20.09 -1.40 -13.35
CA LEU A 665 21.37 -2.08 -13.52
C LEU A 665 21.38 -3.39 -12.72
N PRO A 666 21.97 -4.48 -13.24
CA PRO A 666 22.23 -5.65 -12.41
C PRO A 666 23.29 -5.30 -11.35
N PRO A 667 23.15 -5.74 -10.07
CA PRO A 667 24.15 -5.50 -9.04
C PRO A 667 25.56 -5.97 -9.44
N ALA A 668 25.66 -7.05 -10.22
CA ALA A 668 26.91 -7.58 -10.77
C ALA A 668 27.61 -6.64 -11.77
N ALA A 669 26.95 -5.57 -12.24
CA ALA A 669 27.60 -4.52 -13.03
C ALA A 669 28.49 -3.59 -12.21
N LEU A 670 28.23 -3.49 -10.90
CA LEU A 670 28.92 -2.61 -9.99
C LEU A 670 30.17 -3.30 -9.41
N ARG A 671 31.17 -2.50 -9.05
CA ARG A 671 32.33 -2.89 -8.24
C ARG A 671 32.42 -1.98 -7.02
N SER A 672 33.07 -2.43 -5.94
CA SER A 672 33.34 -1.55 -4.80
C SER A 672 34.22 -0.36 -5.22
N GLY A 673 33.92 0.82 -4.69
CA GLY A 673 34.56 2.08 -5.08
C GLY A 673 33.95 2.69 -6.34
N GLU A 674 34.82 3.21 -7.21
CA GLU A 674 34.41 4.03 -8.35
C GLU A 674 33.85 3.21 -9.52
N ASN A 675 32.66 3.57 -9.97
CA ASN A 675 31.99 3.03 -11.14
C ASN A 675 31.78 4.12 -12.19
N ARG A 676 32.20 3.85 -13.43
CA ARG A 676 32.06 4.81 -14.54
C ARG A 676 30.77 4.54 -15.31
N LEU A 677 29.86 5.51 -15.33
CA LEU A 677 28.66 5.49 -16.17
C LEU A 677 28.90 6.25 -17.49
N GLU A 678 28.51 5.64 -18.59
CA GLU A 678 28.43 6.27 -19.91
C GLU A 678 27.02 6.10 -20.47
N VAL A 679 26.43 7.19 -20.97
CA VAL A 679 25.09 7.17 -21.56
C VAL A 679 25.20 7.42 -23.06
N PHE A 680 24.44 6.67 -23.85
CA PHE A 680 24.42 6.77 -25.30
C PHE A 680 22.99 6.92 -25.80
N ALA A 681 22.77 7.83 -26.75
CA ALA A 681 21.60 7.78 -27.61
C ALA A 681 21.74 6.63 -28.60
N ILE A 682 20.68 5.84 -28.77
CA ILE A 682 20.61 4.75 -29.74
C ILE A 682 19.93 5.31 -31.00
N GLU A 683 20.69 5.39 -32.10
CA GLU A 683 20.23 5.87 -33.41
C GLU A 683 20.18 4.72 -34.43
N GLY A 684 19.17 4.74 -35.31
CA GLY A 684 19.02 3.81 -36.45
C GLY A 684 17.89 2.78 -36.31
N GLU A 685 17.13 2.59 -37.39
CA GLU A 685 16.17 1.50 -37.61
C GLU A 685 16.74 0.51 -38.65
N GLY A 686 16.55 -0.80 -38.46
CA GLY A 686 16.84 -1.78 -39.53
C GLY A 686 18.31 -2.21 -39.73
N GLY A 687 19.04 -2.50 -38.64
CA GLY A 687 20.25 -3.35 -38.69
C GLY A 687 21.61 -2.67 -38.43
N ALA A 688 21.75 -1.36 -38.69
CA ALA A 688 22.94 -0.60 -38.32
C ALA A 688 22.65 0.29 -37.10
N THR A 689 22.95 -0.22 -35.91
CA THR A 689 22.76 0.55 -34.66
C THR A 689 23.97 1.41 -34.37
N THR A 690 23.78 2.73 -34.31
CA THR A 690 24.82 3.68 -33.94
C THR A 690 24.60 4.21 -32.53
N LEU A 691 25.67 4.25 -31.73
CA LEU A 691 25.65 4.78 -30.36
C LEU A 691 26.32 6.15 -30.35
N ARG A 692 25.58 7.20 -29.96
CA ARG A 692 26.12 8.56 -29.76
C ARG A 692 26.27 8.85 -28.29
N ARG A 693 27.48 9.21 -27.84
CA ARG A 693 27.71 9.49 -26.43
C ARG A 693 27.03 10.80 -26.02
N LEU A 694 26.29 10.76 -24.91
CA LEU A 694 25.67 11.92 -24.28
C LEU A 694 26.48 12.33 -23.04
N PRO A 695 26.81 13.62 -22.87
CA PRO A 695 27.33 14.12 -21.59
C PRO A 695 26.32 13.85 -20.47
N ALA A 696 26.80 13.34 -19.33
CA ALA A 696 26.00 13.11 -18.14
C ALA A 696 26.48 14.01 -17.00
N SER A 697 25.56 14.62 -16.28
CA SER A 697 25.84 15.43 -15.08
C SER A 697 24.95 15.01 -13.90
N ASN A 698 25.46 15.19 -12.68
CA ASN A 698 24.69 14.93 -11.47
C ASN A 698 23.59 15.99 -11.28
N ARG A 699 22.38 15.55 -10.93
CA ARG A 699 21.29 16.38 -10.44
C ARG A 699 21.02 16.00 -8.98
N PRO A 700 21.23 16.90 -8.00
CA PRO A 700 20.92 16.60 -6.61
C PRO A 700 19.45 16.22 -6.44
N ARG A 701 19.16 15.20 -5.61
CA ARG A 701 17.81 14.74 -5.34
C ARG A 701 16.84 15.82 -4.87
N GLU A 702 17.32 16.80 -4.10
CA GLU A 702 16.50 17.93 -3.61
C GLU A 702 16.00 18.85 -4.74
N ALA A 703 16.67 18.82 -5.90
CA ALA A 703 16.34 19.60 -7.08
C ALA A 703 15.57 18.78 -8.15
N ALA A 704 15.31 17.49 -7.90
CA ALA A 704 14.65 16.55 -8.82
C ALA A 704 13.20 16.31 -8.41
#